data_AF-A0A6N6SNC8-F1
#
_entry.id   AF-A0A6N6SNC8-F1
#
_cell.length_a   1.000
_cell.length_b   1.000
_cell.length_c   1.000
_cell.angle_alpha   90.00
_cell.angle_beta   90.00
_cell.angle_gamma   90.00
#
_symmetry.space_group_name_H-M   'P 1'
#
loop_
_entity.id
_entity.type
_entity.pdbx_description
1 polymer ?
#
loop_
_entity_poly.entity_id
_entity_poly.type
_entity_poly.pdbx_seq_one_letter_code
_entity_poly.pdbx_strand_id
1 'polypeptide(L)'
;MSTILSTELLSLLHHVELNKSGWWEESVQSFISVAFIQNGNAWMVDSEIIQFLTEKLELQIDQDRIKKQIEVMLSKKMLKYSDGKFNLSITFYSEYSENYQQQLDVENKAKKCFFEISRLIDQQTDPEQLWSEFNNQLLNPLIKESGVKTIEIITGANSHSFEEFSRFTNYLSKYAEKKTKIQEILVKFLNSKDENVHKYLLTRLSAYFFLAATNLDTGTIDHIYSLSKMQTNLKVFVDTNFLLSLLDLHDNPLNDASNSLKTLVNEINKKVNVKFFILPITISEFQNLIKKISERLRELNPQLNQAIALEENPNISGLIKRYYQKCREKNSIIKIDDYFGPYLNNFSSVIRNKGLEIYQVDLSEYETDRKVIDDIDFQINYRFSKSEKEGKFYGWSEEQKENEKSIMHGKFNHDCQIWHYVNDLRPEYIDSIKEVEHWILTLDFNFLEFDRIKLIQMNKKIATCLHPKDFIALLQFWVPRTQKLEDAILGNIQLPLLFKEIDINKEKAIIQILEAISHFENSEDFSPELVAEILTEIALKGKIIQSNSVEVNVQLIQSEILQKYDSLKESHQKVNKENETFRKELKELEQSINENISRSLGRRRNYHIDGMIERKKIQIQEITIRISDKEELINRANKEYIQTRKQIKHRILSIFKGATYLELLRDKIQKKYYNKNEIDLLKLEEASLKKEYDELQELNKNENIIIFCENTDSELLNDLGYQGIYFSPVKNSNEVFIKTRANNTFFGLRDRDFLIDEEINKIRELHPNLQILEYYCLENYLYHPENLNSLGLENFTINEYLNELINQKKNKIKKIILNIKNSRSSYEEFKLPQEKIKQNEEILFEYLESDDIEKFLKAFSLKSEFDKSCLSKYNLNKKKLASTRWFKSRIDKLLESLELSDS
;
A
#
# COMPACT_ATOMS: atom_id res chain seq x y z
N MET A 1 11.44 13.15 38.16
CA MET A 1 10.53 13.17 37.00
C MET A 1 10.84 14.44 36.22
N SER A 2 11.21 14.32 34.96
CA SER A 2 11.65 15.43 34.11
C SER A 2 10.52 16.41 33.84
N THR A 3 10.40 17.45 34.67
CA THR A 3 9.51 18.62 34.52
C THR A 3 9.86 19.51 33.31
N ILE A 4 10.93 19.17 32.58
CA ILE A 4 11.60 20.02 31.59
C ILE A 4 10.72 20.26 30.33
N LEU A 5 9.68 19.45 30.08
CA LEU A 5 8.77 19.59 28.93
C LEU A 5 7.32 19.26 29.33
N SER A 6 6.78 20.00 30.30
CA SER A 6 5.38 19.84 30.69
C SER A 6 4.44 20.36 29.59
N THR A 7 3.24 19.79 29.47
CA THR A 7 2.26 20.16 28.41
C THR A 7 1.89 21.65 28.48
N GLU A 8 1.95 22.24 29.68
CA GLU A 8 1.77 23.67 29.93
C GLU A 8 2.84 24.49 29.18
N LEU A 9 4.11 24.09 29.29
CA LEU A 9 5.20 24.76 28.60
C LEU A 9 5.12 24.60 27.07
N LEU A 10 4.75 23.41 26.60
CA LEU A 10 4.58 23.12 25.17
C LEU A 10 3.54 24.05 24.52
N SER A 11 2.41 24.28 25.22
CA SER A 11 1.32 25.10 24.70
C SER A 11 1.67 26.58 24.50
N LEU A 12 2.61 27.10 25.29
CA LEU A 12 3.05 28.50 25.25
C LEU A 12 4.21 28.73 24.28
N LEU A 13 5.07 27.73 24.06
CA LEU A 13 6.25 27.87 23.19
C LEU A 13 5.98 27.58 21.72
N HIS A 14 4.85 26.95 21.36
CA HIS A 14 4.59 26.59 19.97
C HIS A 14 4.49 27.80 19.01
N HIS A 15 4.19 28.99 19.54
CA HIS A 15 4.02 30.23 18.78
C HIS A 15 5.32 31.05 18.60
N VAL A 16 6.40 30.70 19.31
CA VAL A 16 7.65 31.46 19.25
C VAL A 16 8.43 31.06 17.99
N GLU A 17 8.85 32.05 17.19
CA GLU A 17 9.62 31.83 15.96
C GLU A 17 11.05 32.36 16.08
N LEU A 18 12.05 31.48 15.93
CA LEU A 18 13.47 31.78 16.14
C LEU A 18 14.07 32.80 15.17
N ASN A 19 13.46 32.96 14.00
CA ASN A 19 13.94 33.90 12.99
C ASN A 19 13.37 35.33 13.17
N LYS A 20 12.53 35.55 14.18
CA LYS A 20 11.98 36.87 14.52
C LYS A 20 12.81 37.51 15.64
N SER A 21 13.08 38.81 15.53
CA SER A 21 13.67 39.57 16.63
C SER A 21 12.72 39.56 17.83
N GLY A 22 13.22 39.25 19.02
CA GLY A 22 12.41 39.18 20.25
C GLY A 22 12.03 37.77 20.70
N TRP A 23 12.46 36.72 19.99
CA TRP A 23 12.12 35.32 20.32
C TRP A 23 12.61 34.91 21.71
N TRP A 24 13.76 35.44 22.16
CA TRP A 24 14.31 35.14 23.49
C TRP A 24 13.42 35.76 24.57
N GLU A 25 13.04 37.03 24.39
CA GLU A 25 12.15 37.76 25.28
C GLU A 25 10.77 37.08 25.37
N GLU A 26 10.20 36.65 24.25
CA GLU A 26 8.94 35.91 24.21
C GLU A 26 9.04 34.56 24.91
N SER A 27 10.16 33.85 24.74
CA SER A 27 10.41 32.57 25.43
C SER A 27 10.47 32.75 26.94
N VAL A 28 11.18 33.78 27.42
CA VAL A 28 11.26 34.12 28.86
C VAL A 28 9.89 34.53 29.42
N GLN A 29 9.09 35.29 28.66
CA GLN A 29 7.71 35.64 29.04
C GLN A 29 6.82 34.40 29.14
N SER A 30 6.98 33.41 28.24
CA SER A 30 6.31 32.12 28.32
C SER A 30 6.72 31.32 29.56
N PHE A 31 8.01 31.27 29.90
CA PHE A 31 8.49 30.59 31.12
C PHE A 31 7.93 31.23 32.40
N ILE A 32 7.91 32.57 32.47
CA ILE A 32 7.28 33.31 33.58
C ILE A 32 5.79 32.95 33.68
N SER A 33 5.09 32.86 32.55
CA SER A 33 3.67 32.51 32.52
C SER A 33 3.41 31.10 33.07
N VAL A 34 4.27 30.13 32.75
CA VAL A 34 4.17 28.74 33.27
C VAL A 34 4.24 28.71 34.81
N ALA A 35 5.04 29.58 35.43
CA ALA A 35 5.13 29.67 36.89
C ALA A 35 3.78 29.98 37.54
N PHE A 36 3.05 30.96 36.99
CA PHE A 36 1.71 31.30 37.46
C PHE A 36 0.71 30.18 37.19
N ILE A 37 0.76 29.56 36.01
CA ILE A 37 -0.17 28.50 35.60
C ILE A 37 -0.06 27.28 36.52
N GLN A 38 1.17 26.81 36.78
CA GLN A 38 1.38 25.66 37.67
C GLN A 38 0.98 25.95 39.12
N ASN A 39 0.91 27.23 39.50
CA ASN A 39 0.42 27.68 40.79
C ASN A 39 -1.07 28.06 40.77
N GLY A 40 -1.84 27.61 39.77
CA GLY A 40 -3.28 27.86 39.66
C GLY A 40 -3.65 29.34 39.42
N ASN A 41 -2.76 30.10 38.80
CA ASN A 41 -2.81 31.55 38.66
C ASN A 41 -3.02 32.26 40.02
N ALA A 42 -2.33 31.82 41.06
CA ALA A 42 -2.26 32.53 42.33
C ALA A 42 -1.38 33.80 42.24
N TRP A 43 -1.57 34.74 43.15
CA TRP A 43 -0.75 35.95 43.25
C TRP A 43 0.64 35.61 43.79
N MET A 44 1.71 35.90 43.04
CA MET A 44 3.09 35.57 43.39
C MET A 44 3.97 36.82 43.52
N VAL A 45 4.95 36.81 44.41
CA VAL A 45 6.01 37.83 44.47
C VAL A 45 7.15 37.51 43.50
N ASP A 46 7.99 38.49 43.19
CA ASP A 46 9.13 38.35 42.29
C ASP A 46 10.11 37.24 42.72
N SER A 47 10.38 37.11 44.02
CA SER A 47 11.24 36.05 44.56
C SER A 47 10.69 34.64 44.33
N GLU A 48 9.37 34.45 44.40
CA GLU A 48 8.71 33.16 44.16
C GLU A 48 8.76 32.77 42.68
N ILE A 49 8.61 33.76 41.78
CA ILE A 49 8.74 33.55 40.33
C ILE A 49 10.17 33.16 39.98
N ILE A 50 11.16 33.91 40.49
CA ILE A 50 12.58 33.64 40.24
C ILE A 50 12.95 32.25 40.77
N GLN A 51 12.53 31.90 41.99
CA GLN A 51 12.79 30.59 42.58
C GLN A 51 12.19 29.46 41.73
N PHE A 52 10.96 29.64 41.21
CA PHE A 52 10.36 28.66 40.31
C PHE A 52 11.19 28.46 39.04
N LEU A 53 11.63 29.56 38.41
CA LEU A 53 12.39 29.52 37.16
C LEU A 53 13.78 28.87 37.34
N THR A 54 14.48 29.16 38.45
CA THR A 54 15.82 28.62 38.71
C THR A 54 15.81 27.19 39.27
N GLU A 55 14.90 26.86 40.18
CA GLU A 55 14.88 25.56 40.87
C GLU A 55 14.08 24.48 40.13
N LYS A 56 12.97 24.83 39.45
CA LYS A 56 12.11 23.84 38.76
C LYS A 56 12.38 23.70 37.26
N LEU A 57 12.78 24.79 36.60
CA LEU A 57 13.07 24.81 35.16
C LEU A 57 14.59 24.86 34.86
N GLU A 58 15.43 24.93 35.90
CA GLU A 58 16.90 24.94 35.78
C GLU A 58 17.42 26.09 34.87
N LEU A 59 16.72 27.23 34.85
CA LEU A 59 17.10 28.38 34.03
C LEU A 59 18.24 29.18 34.69
N GLN A 60 19.30 29.45 33.93
CA GLN A 60 20.47 30.23 34.37
C GLN A 60 20.40 31.68 33.87
N ILE A 61 19.28 32.36 34.15
CA ILE A 61 19.05 33.73 33.72
C ILE A 61 19.29 34.69 34.90
N ASP A 62 19.99 35.79 34.62
CA ASP A 62 20.19 36.87 35.59
C ASP A 62 18.86 37.45 36.10
N GLN A 63 18.77 37.67 37.41
CA GLN A 63 17.54 38.11 38.08
C GLN A 63 17.06 39.47 37.55
N ASP A 64 17.97 40.36 37.18
CA ASP A 64 17.63 41.67 36.64
C ASP A 64 16.97 41.58 35.26
N ARG A 65 17.35 40.58 34.43
CA ARG A 65 16.69 40.31 33.15
C ARG A 65 15.28 39.78 33.35
N ILE A 66 15.07 38.88 34.32
CA ILE A 66 13.74 38.36 34.64
C ILE A 66 12.82 39.51 35.09
N LYS A 67 13.29 40.38 35.98
CA LYS A 67 12.54 41.56 36.44
C LYS A 67 12.18 42.49 35.29
N LYS A 68 13.13 42.77 34.39
CA LYS A 68 12.86 43.56 33.18
C LYS A 68 11.77 42.96 32.29
N GLN A 69 11.73 41.63 32.14
CA GLN A 69 10.66 40.97 31.38
C GLN A 69 9.31 41.02 32.10
N ILE A 70 9.27 40.93 33.43
CA ILE A 70 8.04 41.12 34.21
C ILE A 70 7.47 42.53 33.99
N GLU A 71 8.32 43.56 33.96
CA GLU A 71 7.92 44.93 33.64
C GLU A 71 7.36 45.07 32.22
N VAL A 72 7.99 44.40 31.24
CA VAL A 72 7.49 44.37 29.86
C VAL A 72 6.11 43.68 29.81
N MET A 73 5.92 42.55 30.50
CA MET A 73 4.63 41.87 30.55
C MET A 73 3.53 42.70 31.23
N LEU A 74 3.88 43.51 32.24
CA LEU A 74 2.97 44.49 32.82
C LEU A 74 2.57 45.57 31.82
N SER A 75 3.55 46.11 31.07
CA SER A 75 3.29 47.13 30.05
C SER A 75 2.38 46.63 28.92
N LYS A 76 2.51 45.35 28.55
CA LYS A 76 1.67 44.65 27.56
C LYS A 76 0.30 44.20 28.12
N LYS A 77 -0.01 44.49 29.40
CA LYS A 77 -1.22 44.04 30.12
C LYS A 77 -1.37 42.52 30.21
N MET A 78 -0.28 41.77 30.07
CA MET A 78 -0.28 40.31 30.26
C MET A 78 -0.35 39.95 31.75
N LEU A 79 0.25 40.77 32.61
CA LEU A 79 0.23 40.65 34.07
C LEU A 79 -0.62 41.76 34.71
N LYS A 80 -1.15 41.46 35.90
CA LYS A 80 -1.74 42.41 36.85
C LYS A 80 -0.81 42.55 38.05
N TYR A 81 -0.76 43.74 38.62
CA TYR A 81 0.04 44.06 39.81
C TYR A 81 -0.87 44.60 40.92
N SER A 82 -0.74 44.04 42.12
CA SER A 82 -1.44 44.50 43.34
C SER A 82 -0.63 44.08 44.57
N ASP A 83 -0.44 44.99 45.53
CA ASP A 83 0.21 44.73 46.83
C ASP A 83 1.57 43.99 46.74
N GLY A 84 2.43 44.39 45.79
CA GLY A 84 3.74 43.75 45.62
C GLY A 84 3.70 42.36 44.98
N LYS A 85 2.52 41.91 44.51
CA LYS A 85 2.31 40.61 43.87
C LYS A 85 1.82 40.75 42.44
N PHE A 86 2.11 39.73 41.65
CA PHE A 86 1.79 39.61 40.24
C PHE A 86 0.82 38.46 39.98
N ASN A 87 0.04 38.55 38.90
CA ASN A 87 -0.92 37.53 38.46
C ASN A 87 -1.13 37.64 36.94
N LEU A 88 -1.45 36.55 36.24
CA LEU A 88 -1.80 36.63 34.81
C LEU A 88 -3.17 37.29 34.61
N SER A 89 -3.25 38.19 33.63
CA SER A 89 -4.53 38.77 33.23
C SER A 89 -5.54 37.68 32.85
N ILE A 90 -6.82 37.91 33.14
CA ILE A 90 -7.90 36.95 32.85
C ILE A 90 -7.97 36.63 31.36
N THR A 91 -7.73 37.63 30.50
CA THR A 91 -7.68 37.48 29.05
C THR A 91 -6.56 36.54 28.62
N PHE A 92 -5.34 36.76 29.11
CA PHE A 92 -4.19 35.92 28.76
C PHE A 92 -4.30 34.50 29.34
N TYR A 93 -4.83 34.36 30.55
CA TYR A 93 -5.05 33.06 31.18
C TYR A 93 -6.13 32.23 30.45
N SER A 94 -7.16 32.88 29.90
CA SER A 94 -8.17 32.22 29.07
C SER A 94 -7.61 31.74 27.74
N GLU A 95 -6.83 32.60 27.05
CA GLU A 95 -6.15 32.27 25.80
C GLU A 95 -5.17 31.09 25.98
N TYR A 96 -4.40 31.11 27.08
CA TYR A 96 -3.57 30.00 27.48
C TYR A 96 -4.37 28.71 27.68
N SER A 97 -5.49 28.78 28.40
CA SER A 97 -6.32 27.61 28.71
C SER A 97 -6.85 26.94 27.43
N GLU A 98 -7.23 27.74 26.43
CA GLU A 98 -7.61 27.23 25.11
C GLU A 98 -6.43 26.54 24.39
N ASN A 99 -5.25 27.18 24.35
CA ASN A 99 -4.05 26.62 23.73
C ASN A 99 -3.59 25.33 24.43
N TYR A 100 -3.71 25.25 25.75
CA TYR A 100 -3.40 24.07 26.55
C TYR A 100 -4.32 22.89 26.19
N GLN A 101 -5.63 23.12 26.03
CA GLN A 101 -6.56 22.08 25.61
C GLN A 101 -6.26 21.57 24.20
N GLN A 102 -5.92 22.46 23.27
CA GLN A 102 -5.51 22.08 21.92
C GLN A 102 -4.24 21.20 21.94
N GLN A 103 -3.27 21.54 22.79
CA GLN A 103 -2.04 20.76 22.92
C GLN A 103 -2.29 19.38 23.53
N LEU A 104 -3.17 19.28 24.54
CA LEU A 104 -3.59 18.01 25.12
C LEU A 104 -4.30 17.11 24.10
N ASP A 105 -5.15 17.68 23.23
CA ASP A 105 -5.83 16.92 22.19
C ASP A 105 -4.83 16.31 21.19
N VAL A 106 -3.82 17.08 20.77
CA VAL A 106 -2.73 16.60 19.89
C VAL A 106 -1.96 15.46 20.54
N GLU A 107 -1.57 15.61 21.81
CA GLU A 107 -0.84 14.57 22.55
C GLU A 107 -1.67 13.29 22.71
N ASN A 108 -2.96 13.42 23.02
CA ASN A 108 -3.87 12.27 23.14
C ASN A 108 -4.08 11.55 21.80
N LYS A 109 -4.19 12.29 20.69
CA LYS A 109 -4.31 11.70 19.35
C LYS A 109 -3.02 10.98 18.93
N ALA A 110 -1.86 11.57 19.17
CA ALA A 110 -0.57 10.92 18.91
C ALA A 110 -0.39 9.64 19.75
N LYS A 111 -0.76 9.68 21.04
CA LYS A 111 -0.73 8.50 21.93
C LYS A 111 -1.67 7.39 21.44
N LYS A 112 -2.87 7.72 20.98
CA LYS A 112 -3.81 6.74 20.38
C LYS A 112 -3.21 6.07 19.13
N CYS A 113 -2.62 6.85 18.23
CA CYS A 113 -1.93 6.32 17.04
C CYS A 113 -0.81 5.34 17.43
N PHE A 114 0.01 5.69 18.42
CA PHE A 114 1.06 4.79 18.94
C PHE A 114 0.47 3.48 19.47
N PHE A 115 -0.65 3.55 20.20
CA PHE A 115 -1.30 2.36 20.77
C PHE A 115 -1.87 1.44 19.70
N GLU A 116 -2.46 2.01 18.65
CA GLU A 116 -2.98 1.25 17.50
C GLU A 116 -1.85 0.51 16.78
N ILE A 117 -0.74 1.20 16.47
CA ILE A 117 0.44 0.60 15.83
C ILE A 117 1.04 -0.50 16.73
N SER A 118 1.19 -0.22 18.02
CA SER A 118 1.72 -1.19 18.98
C SER A 118 0.87 -2.46 19.04
N ARG A 119 -0.46 -2.33 19.12
CA ARG A 119 -1.38 -3.49 19.19
C ARG A 119 -1.43 -4.30 17.91
N LEU A 120 -1.21 -3.68 16.75
CA LEU A 120 -1.13 -4.38 15.47
C LEU A 120 0.13 -5.26 15.35
N ILE A 121 1.27 -4.80 15.90
CA ILE A 121 2.56 -5.51 15.76
C ILE A 121 2.83 -6.45 16.95
N ASP A 122 2.55 -6.02 18.18
CA ASP A 122 2.76 -6.81 19.38
C ASP A 122 1.61 -6.64 20.38
N GLN A 123 0.81 -7.70 20.53
CA GLN A 123 -0.31 -7.73 21.48
C GLN A 123 0.13 -8.03 22.92
N GLN A 124 1.39 -8.43 23.14
CA GLN A 124 1.86 -8.88 24.46
C GLN A 124 2.51 -7.76 25.29
N THR A 125 2.94 -6.67 24.67
CA THR A 125 3.59 -5.55 25.37
C THR A 125 2.56 -4.50 25.72
N ASP A 126 2.59 -4.02 26.97
CA ASP A 126 1.70 -2.93 27.39
C ASP A 126 2.02 -1.64 26.61
N PRO A 127 1.09 -1.13 25.78
CA PRO A 127 1.33 0.08 24.99
C PRO A 127 1.56 1.32 25.86
N GLU A 128 1.01 1.34 27.09
CA GLU A 128 1.15 2.49 27.98
C GLU A 128 2.53 2.57 28.61
N GLN A 129 3.04 1.44 29.11
CA GLN A 129 4.42 1.32 29.53
C GLN A 129 5.39 1.64 28.37
N LEU A 130 5.16 1.07 27.17
CA LEU A 130 6.02 1.30 26.01
C LEU A 130 6.05 2.77 25.58
N TRP A 131 4.90 3.46 25.61
CA TRP A 131 4.81 4.90 25.34
C TRP A 131 5.60 5.74 26.35
N SER A 132 5.50 5.40 27.64
CA SER A 132 6.26 6.08 28.70
C SER A 132 7.77 5.87 28.53
N GLU A 133 8.18 4.64 28.25
CA GLU A 133 9.59 4.29 28.02
C GLU A 133 10.14 4.93 26.75
N PHE A 134 9.36 4.94 25.66
CA PHE A 134 9.70 5.65 24.43
C PHE A 134 9.95 7.14 24.70
N ASN A 135 9.04 7.82 25.38
CA ASN A 135 9.18 9.26 25.63
C ASN A 135 10.36 9.57 26.56
N ASN A 136 10.49 8.83 27.66
CA ASN A 136 11.46 9.16 28.70
C ASN A 136 12.88 8.66 28.41
N GLN A 137 13.01 7.52 27.73
CA GLN A 137 14.30 6.84 27.54
C GLN A 137 14.86 6.99 26.12
N LEU A 138 14.02 7.38 25.14
CA LEU A 138 14.44 7.54 23.75
C LEU A 138 14.16 8.96 23.22
N LEU A 139 12.89 9.38 23.16
CA LEU A 139 12.51 10.64 22.50
C LEU A 139 13.04 11.88 23.21
N ASN A 140 12.78 12.05 24.52
CA ASN A 140 13.25 13.23 25.27
C ASN A 140 14.79 13.32 25.26
N PRO A 141 15.54 12.22 25.47
CA PRO A 141 16.99 12.23 25.29
C PRO A 141 17.46 12.63 23.88
N LEU A 142 16.84 12.10 22.83
CA LEU A 142 17.17 12.43 21.43
C LEU A 142 16.87 13.89 21.06
N ILE A 143 15.74 14.40 21.56
CA ILE A 143 15.38 15.81 21.43
C ILE A 143 16.38 16.68 22.18
N LYS A 144 16.78 16.25 23.39
CA LYS A 144 17.79 16.95 24.18
C LYS A 144 19.10 17.08 23.44
N GLU A 145 19.59 15.97 22.88
CA GLU A 145 20.79 15.96 22.05
C GLU A 145 20.64 16.84 20.81
N SER A 146 19.51 16.78 20.12
CA SER A 146 19.31 17.58 18.91
C SER A 146 19.29 19.08 19.22
N GLY A 147 18.72 19.48 20.38
CA GLY A 147 18.80 20.86 20.87
C GLY A 147 20.22 21.27 21.27
N VAL A 148 20.92 20.42 22.03
CA VAL A 148 22.31 20.66 22.44
C VAL A 148 23.23 20.79 21.22
N LYS A 149 23.10 19.91 20.23
CA LYS A 149 23.86 19.99 18.96
C LYS A 149 23.61 21.28 18.23
N THR A 150 22.34 21.71 18.15
CA THR A 150 22.00 22.96 17.49
C THR A 150 22.71 24.13 18.19
N ILE A 151 22.81 24.11 19.52
CA ILE A 151 23.54 25.11 20.31
C ILE A 151 25.06 24.98 20.15
N GLU A 152 25.62 23.77 20.28
CA GLU A 152 27.05 23.49 20.13
C GLU A 152 27.58 23.93 18.77
N ILE A 153 26.80 23.68 17.72
CA ILE A 153 27.02 24.22 16.39
C ILE A 153 27.14 25.74 16.59
N ILE A 154 26.05 26.46 16.90
CA ILE A 154 26.02 27.94 16.99
C ILE A 154 27.18 28.54 17.80
N THR A 155 27.45 27.99 18.99
CA THR A 155 28.41 28.54 19.94
C THR A 155 29.84 28.04 19.69
N GLY A 156 30.03 27.09 18.77
CA GLY A 156 31.29 26.40 18.55
C GLY A 156 31.80 25.69 19.81
N ALA A 157 30.89 25.24 20.69
CA ALA A 157 31.28 24.53 21.90
C ALA A 157 31.62 23.07 21.55
N ASN A 158 32.77 22.57 22.03
CA ASN A 158 33.34 21.26 21.69
C ASN A 158 32.30 20.17 21.41
N SER A 159 32.28 19.66 20.18
CA SER A 159 31.42 18.55 19.75
C SER A 159 31.80 17.26 20.49
N HIS A 160 31.10 16.94 21.57
CA HIS A 160 31.07 15.58 22.11
C HIS A 160 29.68 15.02 21.84
N SER A 161 29.54 13.98 21.01
CA SER A 161 29.43 12.64 21.59
C SER A 161 29.46 11.55 20.49
N PHE A 162 30.31 10.53 20.68
CA PHE A 162 30.21 9.26 19.95
C PHE A 162 29.21 8.30 20.61
N GLU A 163 28.65 8.71 21.75
CA GLU A 163 27.68 7.96 22.55
C GLU A 163 26.26 7.99 21.95
N GLU A 164 26.05 8.80 20.92
CA GLU A 164 24.73 9.10 20.31
C GLU A 164 24.09 7.90 19.61
N PHE A 165 24.90 7.05 18.96
CA PHE A 165 24.42 5.81 18.35
C PHE A 165 24.20 4.70 19.39
N SER A 166 24.89 4.79 20.53
CA SER A 166 24.78 3.80 21.59
C SER A 166 23.41 3.85 22.29
N ARG A 167 22.72 5.00 22.31
CA ARG A 167 21.44 5.11 23.02
C ARG A 167 20.32 4.31 22.37
N PHE A 168 20.27 4.28 21.05
CA PHE A 168 19.27 3.48 20.35
C PHE A 168 19.55 1.98 20.52
N THR A 169 20.81 1.56 20.38
CA THR A 169 21.21 0.18 20.62
C THR A 169 21.02 -0.22 22.08
N ASN A 170 21.26 0.69 23.03
CA ASN A 170 21.00 0.51 24.47
C ASN A 170 19.51 0.49 24.83
N TYR A 171 18.67 1.22 24.10
CA TYR A 171 17.21 1.16 24.27
C TYR A 171 16.67 -0.18 23.74
N LEU A 172 17.09 -0.57 22.54
CA LEU A 172 16.68 -1.84 21.93
C LEU A 172 17.26 -3.08 22.63
N SER A 173 18.43 -2.98 23.25
CA SER A 173 19.04 -4.11 23.97
C SER A 173 18.22 -4.55 25.18
N LYS A 174 17.39 -3.65 25.75
CA LYS A 174 16.42 -3.98 26.82
C LYS A 174 15.32 -4.94 26.36
N TYR A 175 15.12 -5.06 25.05
CA TYR A 175 14.11 -5.91 24.45
C TYR A 175 14.74 -6.92 23.49
N ALA A 176 15.85 -7.56 23.87
CA ALA A 176 16.65 -8.43 23.00
C ALA A 176 15.82 -9.45 22.18
N GLU A 177 14.78 -10.05 22.78
CA GLU A 177 13.89 -11.02 22.10
C GLU A 177 12.83 -10.38 21.17
N LYS A 178 12.51 -9.10 21.37
CA LYS A 178 11.46 -8.35 20.63
C LYS A 178 12.03 -7.15 19.84
N LYS A 179 13.36 -7.08 19.70
CA LYS A 179 14.09 -5.95 19.12
C LYS A 179 13.55 -5.53 17.75
N THR A 180 13.29 -6.50 16.87
CA THR A 180 12.76 -6.27 15.52
C THR A 180 11.34 -5.72 15.54
N LYS A 181 10.47 -6.24 16.41
CA LYS A 181 9.07 -5.78 16.54
C LYS A 181 8.99 -4.35 17.08
N ILE A 182 9.77 -4.03 18.12
CA ILE A 182 9.80 -2.68 18.70
C ILE A 182 10.42 -1.68 17.72
N GLN A 183 11.48 -2.07 17.01
CA GLN A 183 12.03 -1.25 15.93
C GLN A 183 10.97 -0.96 14.86
N GLU A 184 10.17 -1.94 14.47
CA GLU A 184 9.08 -1.75 13.51
C GLU A 184 7.98 -0.80 14.02
N ILE A 185 7.59 -0.92 15.30
CA ILE A 185 6.63 -0.01 15.94
C ILE A 185 7.15 1.44 15.89
N LEU A 186 8.41 1.66 16.27
CA LEU A 186 9.02 2.98 16.27
C LEU A 186 9.13 3.57 14.86
N VAL A 187 9.56 2.76 13.88
CA VAL A 187 9.65 3.19 12.47
C VAL A 187 8.27 3.55 11.94
N LYS A 188 7.23 2.73 12.18
CA LYS A 188 5.86 3.04 11.72
C LYS A 188 5.28 4.27 12.40
N PHE A 189 5.52 4.45 13.70
CA PHE A 189 5.04 5.63 14.42
C PHE A 189 5.71 6.91 13.92
N LEU A 190 7.04 6.90 13.79
CA LEU A 190 7.80 8.08 13.37
C LEU A 190 7.66 8.39 11.88
N ASN A 191 7.32 7.40 11.05
CA ASN A 191 6.99 7.57 9.63
C ASN A 191 5.49 7.75 9.38
N SER A 192 4.69 7.92 10.43
CA SER A 192 3.25 8.12 10.28
C SER A 192 2.98 9.43 9.55
N LYS A 193 2.12 9.41 8.52
CA LYS A 193 1.62 10.63 7.87
C LYS A 193 0.55 11.36 8.70
N ASP A 194 0.35 10.96 9.96
CA ASP A 194 -0.60 11.58 10.87
C ASP A 194 -0.07 12.95 11.35
N GLU A 195 -0.81 14.00 10.99
CA GLU A 195 -0.50 15.39 11.34
C GLU A 195 -0.37 15.61 12.86
N ASN A 196 -1.11 14.85 13.68
CA ASN A 196 -1.04 14.97 15.14
C ASN A 196 0.26 14.38 15.69
N VAL A 197 0.76 13.28 15.09
CA VAL A 197 2.05 12.70 15.46
C VAL A 197 3.17 13.66 15.12
N HIS A 198 3.14 14.27 13.94
CA HIS A 198 4.09 15.31 13.54
C HIS A 198 4.06 16.49 14.53
N LYS A 199 2.88 17.06 14.76
CA LYS A 199 2.71 18.22 15.66
C LYS A 199 3.17 17.90 17.08
N TYR A 200 2.92 16.69 17.58
CA TYR A 200 3.41 16.23 18.88
C TYR A 200 4.94 16.24 18.97
N LEU A 201 5.63 15.60 18.02
CA LEU A 201 7.10 15.49 18.00
C LEU A 201 7.77 16.86 17.86
N LEU A 202 7.26 17.68 16.95
CA LEU A 202 7.82 19.01 16.66
C LEU A 202 7.67 19.98 17.82
N THR A 203 6.52 19.97 18.51
CA THR A 203 6.28 20.85 19.65
C THR A 203 7.23 20.52 20.79
N ARG A 204 7.50 19.22 21.04
CA ARG A 204 8.49 18.79 22.03
C ARG A 204 9.92 19.20 21.66
N LEU A 205 10.29 19.04 20.38
CA LEU A 205 11.62 19.43 19.90
C LEU A 205 11.85 20.93 20.06
N SER A 206 10.87 21.73 19.65
CA SER A 206 10.94 23.19 19.71
C SER A 206 11.05 23.68 21.16
N ALA A 207 10.19 23.17 22.04
CA ALA A 207 10.19 23.59 23.44
C ALA A 207 11.52 23.27 24.16
N TYR A 208 12.14 22.14 23.84
CA TYR A 208 13.45 21.81 24.40
C TYR A 208 14.53 22.78 23.90
N PHE A 209 14.52 23.06 22.60
CA PHE A 209 15.45 24.00 22.01
C PHE A 209 15.34 25.39 22.66
N PHE A 210 14.12 25.92 22.84
CA PHE A 210 13.91 27.22 23.50
C PHE A 210 14.42 27.24 24.93
N LEU A 211 14.16 26.18 25.70
CA LEU A 211 14.66 26.06 27.08
C LEU A 211 16.19 26.07 27.14
N ALA A 212 16.83 25.35 26.23
CA ALA A 212 18.28 25.33 26.14
C ALA A 212 18.84 26.68 25.66
N ALA A 213 18.18 27.33 24.71
CA ALA A 213 18.60 28.62 24.14
C ALA A 213 18.36 29.80 25.10
N THR A 214 17.44 29.69 26.07
CA THR A 214 17.26 30.73 27.10
C THR A 214 18.40 30.82 28.11
N ASN A 215 19.23 29.77 28.21
CA ASN A 215 20.43 29.76 29.05
C ASN A 215 21.66 30.38 28.37
N LEU A 216 21.51 30.94 27.16
CA LEU A 216 22.60 31.65 26.48
C LEU A 216 22.87 33.01 27.14
N ASP A 217 24.15 33.41 27.15
CA ASP A 217 24.57 34.72 27.66
C ASP A 217 24.12 35.86 26.73
N THR A 218 24.11 37.09 27.28
CA THR A 218 23.67 38.29 26.56
C THR A 218 24.53 38.60 25.33
N GLY A 219 25.84 38.36 25.40
CA GLY A 219 26.74 38.58 24.26
C GLY A 219 26.41 37.66 23.10
N THR A 220 26.15 36.38 23.38
CA THR A 220 25.72 35.40 22.39
C THR A 220 24.36 35.74 21.77
N ILE A 221 23.37 36.18 22.57
CA ILE A 221 22.04 36.56 22.06
C ILE A 221 22.10 37.79 21.17
N ASP A 222 22.80 38.85 21.59
CA ASP A 222 22.95 40.08 20.80
C ASP A 222 23.73 39.81 19.50
N HIS A 223 24.72 38.92 19.56
CA HIS A 223 25.43 38.43 18.38
C HIS A 223 24.49 37.67 17.44
N ILE A 224 23.69 36.71 17.92
CA ILE A 224 22.68 35.98 17.12
C ILE A 224 21.69 36.94 16.45
N TYR A 225 21.21 37.95 17.17
CA TYR A 225 20.28 38.95 16.63
C TYR A 225 20.91 39.85 15.57
N SER A 226 22.16 40.30 15.76
CA SER A 226 22.89 41.10 14.76
C SER A 226 23.04 40.34 13.43
N LEU A 227 23.26 39.03 13.51
CA LEU A 227 23.48 38.17 12.36
C LEU A 227 22.20 37.63 11.70
N SER A 228 21.01 37.85 12.28
CA SER A 228 19.72 37.53 11.64
C SER A 228 19.34 38.49 10.51
N LYS A 229 20.03 39.63 10.41
CA LYS A 229 19.73 40.73 9.49
C LYS A 229 20.53 40.72 8.17
N MET A 230 21.55 39.87 8.02
CA MET A 230 22.39 39.79 6.82
C MET A 230 21.99 38.60 5.93
N GLN A 231 21.95 38.82 4.61
CA GLN A 231 21.74 37.75 3.63
C GLN A 231 23.03 36.93 3.48
N THR A 232 23.01 35.67 3.91
CA THR A 232 24.19 34.79 3.87
C THR A 232 24.23 33.98 2.57
N ASN A 233 25.40 33.91 1.93
CA ASN A 233 25.66 33.01 0.80
C ASN A 233 26.41 31.78 1.34
N LEU A 234 25.79 30.60 1.23
CA LEU A 234 26.39 29.34 1.66
C LEU A 234 26.78 28.51 0.44
N LYS A 235 28.07 28.21 0.31
CA LYS A 235 28.61 27.27 -0.66
C LYS A 235 28.80 25.91 0.01
N VAL A 236 28.04 24.93 -0.45
CA VAL A 236 28.00 23.60 0.16
C VAL A 236 28.60 22.59 -0.80
N PHE A 237 29.77 22.08 -0.46
CA PHE A 237 30.44 21.01 -1.19
C PHE A 237 29.83 19.66 -0.81
N VAL A 238 29.55 18.86 -1.83
CA VAL A 238 28.84 17.58 -1.69
C VAL A 238 29.84 16.43 -1.83
N ASP A 239 29.75 15.48 -0.91
CA ASP A 239 30.45 14.19 -0.96
C ASP A 239 29.74 13.17 -1.88
N THR A 240 30.45 12.13 -2.34
CA THR A 240 29.99 11.05 -3.23
C THR A 240 28.75 10.33 -2.67
N ASN A 241 28.71 10.03 -1.38
CA ASN A 241 27.56 9.37 -0.75
C ASN A 241 26.28 10.23 -0.76
N PHE A 242 26.44 11.53 -0.54
CA PHE A 242 25.33 12.48 -0.61
C PHE A 242 24.89 12.69 -2.07
N LEU A 243 25.83 12.71 -3.02
CA LEU A 243 25.54 12.78 -4.45
C LEU A 243 24.70 11.58 -4.94
N LEU A 244 25.01 10.36 -4.51
CA LEU A 244 24.23 9.16 -4.83
C LEU A 244 22.77 9.27 -4.34
N SER A 245 22.60 9.82 -3.13
CA SER A 245 21.27 10.02 -2.53
C SER A 245 20.49 11.10 -3.27
N LEU A 246 21.13 12.22 -3.63
CA LEU A 246 20.51 13.34 -4.37
C LEU A 246 20.11 12.97 -5.81
N LEU A 247 20.86 12.07 -6.43
CA LEU A 247 20.57 11.52 -7.76
C LEU A 247 19.53 10.40 -7.75
N ASP A 248 19.03 10.00 -6.57
CA ASP A 248 18.06 8.92 -6.40
C ASP A 248 18.58 7.56 -6.91
N LEU A 249 19.90 7.36 -6.82
CA LEU A 249 20.59 6.16 -7.29
C LEU A 249 20.76 5.11 -6.19
N HIS A 250 20.58 5.47 -4.93
CA HIS A 250 20.75 4.60 -3.78
C HIS A 250 19.41 4.43 -3.06
N ASP A 251 19.05 3.20 -2.69
CA ASP A 251 17.92 2.93 -1.78
C ASP A 251 18.34 3.31 -0.34
N ASN A 252 18.14 4.59 0.00
CA ASN A 252 18.46 5.15 1.31
C ASN A 252 17.21 5.85 1.87
N PRO A 253 16.79 5.57 3.11
CA PRO A 253 15.80 6.40 3.78
C PRO A 253 16.18 7.90 3.87
N LEU A 254 17.46 8.23 3.71
CA LEU A 254 17.97 9.61 3.58
C LEU A 254 17.58 10.33 2.27
N ASN A 255 17.02 9.64 1.28
CA ASN A 255 16.57 10.27 0.04
C ASN A 255 15.43 11.27 0.33
N ASP A 256 14.54 10.96 1.27
CA ASP A 256 13.46 11.86 1.69
C ASP A 256 14.01 13.10 2.40
N ALA A 257 15.04 12.94 3.24
CA ALA A 257 15.73 14.07 3.89
C ALA A 257 16.45 14.96 2.87
N SER A 258 17.11 14.37 1.87
CA SER A 258 17.82 15.08 0.80
C SER A 258 16.85 15.83 -0.13
N ASN A 259 15.71 15.21 -0.47
CA ASN A 259 14.63 15.83 -1.24
C ASN A 259 13.94 16.95 -0.46
N SER A 260 13.73 16.76 0.85
CA SER A 260 13.15 17.77 1.74
C SER A 260 14.09 18.97 1.88
N LEU A 261 15.40 18.72 2.06
CA LEU A 261 16.43 19.77 2.08
C LEU A 261 16.46 20.56 0.77
N LYS A 262 16.38 19.89 -0.38
CA LYS A 262 16.35 20.57 -1.68
C LYS A 262 15.11 21.45 -1.85
N THR A 263 13.95 20.93 -1.47
CA THR A 263 12.69 21.68 -1.53
C THR A 263 12.74 22.90 -0.62
N LEU A 264 13.27 22.73 0.59
CA LEU A 264 13.50 23.80 1.55
C LEU A 264 14.44 24.86 0.97
N VAL A 265 15.62 24.47 0.47
CA VAL A 265 16.61 25.39 -0.12
C VAL A 265 16.00 26.27 -1.22
N ASN A 266 15.16 25.71 -2.08
CA ASN A 266 14.51 26.47 -3.16
C ASN A 266 13.52 27.54 -2.64
N GLU A 267 12.85 27.28 -1.53
CA GLU A 267 11.85 28.22 -0.95
C GLU A 267 12.50 29.32 -0.11
N ILE A 268 13.63 29.01 0.52
CA ILE A 268 14.36 29.93 1.41
C ILE A 268 15.34 30.85 0.67
N ASN A 269 15.51 30.65 -0.64
CA ASN A 269 16.46 31.35 -1.50
C ASN A 269 16.33 32.90 -1.46
N LYS A 270 15.19 33.41 -0.98
CA LYS A 270 14.96 34.85 -0.75
C LYS A 270 15.67 35.41 0.50
N LYS A 271 16.04 34.58 1.48
CA LYS A 271 16.68 34.96 2.76
C LYS A 271 18.09 34.40 2.92
N VAL A 272 18.34 33.18 2.44
CA VAL A 272 19.67 32.53 2.41
C VAL A 272 19.86 31.93 1.04
N ASN A 273 20.97 32.25 0.39
CA ASN A 273 21.32 31.67 -0.90
C ASN A 273 22.24 30.47 -0.67
N VAL A 274 21.69 29.26 -0.78
CA VAL A 274 22.44 28.01 -0.64
C VAL A 274 22.71 27.45 -2.03
N LYS A 275 23.99 27.27 -2.36
CA LYS A 275 24.43 26.63 -3.61
C LYS A 275 25.21 25.36 -3.32
N PHE A 276 24.82 24.28 -3.99
CA PHE A 276 25.51 23.00 -3.88
C PHE A 276 26.55 22.85 -5.00
N PHE A 277 27.78 22.52 -4.59
CA PHE A 277 28.93 22.39 -5.47
C PHE A 277 29.48 20.97 -5.45
N ILE A 278 29.94 20.50 -6.60
CA ILE A 278 30.64 19.22 -6.76
C ILE A 278 32.06 19.50 -7.25
N LEU A 279 33.05 18.91 -6.57
CA LEU A 279 34.46 18.99 -6.96
C LEU A 279 34.82 17.94 -8.01
N PRO A 280 35.79 18.19 -8.90
CA PRO A 280 36.19 17.23 -9.94
C PRO A 280 36.65 15.88 -9.39
N ILE A 281 37.26 15.85 -8.20
CA ILE A 281 37.67 14.61 -7.54
C ILE A 281 36.46 13.75 -7.13
N THR A 282 35.39 14.38 -6.61
CA THR A 282 34.11 13.72 -6.29
C THR A 282 33.43 13.18 -7.56
N ILE A 283 33.52 13.91 -8.67
CA ILE A 283 33.00 13.42 -9.96
C ILE A 283 33.75 12.16 -10.39
N SER A 284 35.07 12.19 -10.30
CA SER A 284 35.93 11.05 -10.66
C SER A 284 35.65 9.83 -9.76
N GLU A 285 35.55 10.04 -8.44
CA GLU A 285 35.21 8.98 -7.50
C GLU A 285 33.82 8.39 -7.79
N PHE A 286 32.81 9.25 -7.96
CA PHE A 286 31.46 8.83 -8.32
C PHE A 286 31.44 8.04 -9.63
N GLN A 287 32.11 8.52 -10.68
CA GLN A 287 32.15 7.82 -11.97
C GLN A 287 32.89 6.48 -11.87
N ASN A 288 33.95 6.40 -11.07
CA ASN A 288 34.67 5.15 -10.82
C ASN A 288 33.81 4.16 -10.03
N LEU A 289 33.04 4.63 -9.04
CA LEU A 289 32.07 3.81 -8.31
C LEU A 289 30.99 3.26 -9.25
N ILE A 290 30.39 4.11 -10.07
CA ILE A 290 29.37 3.72 -11.04
C ILE A 290 29.94 2.74 -12.08
N LYS A 291 31.16 2.97 -12.58
CA LYS A 291 31.83 2.02 -13.49
C LYS A 291 32.05 0.67 -12.85
N LYS A 292 32.61 0.64 -11.63
CA LYS A 292 32.87 -0.61 -10.89
C LYS A 292 31.59 -1.40 -10.65
N ILE A 293 30.49 -0.72 -10.32
CA ILE A 293 29.19 -1.38 -10.12
C ILE A 293 28.59 -1.81 -11.46
N SER A 294 28.74 -1.02 -12.51
CA SER A 294 28.29 -1.39 -13.86
C SER A 294 29.02 -2.62 -14.39
N GLU A 295 30.34 -2.69 -14.20
CA GLU A 295 31.17 -3.85 -14.53
C GLU A 295 30.74 -5.07 -13.73
N ARG A 296 30.57 -4.92 -12.41
CA ARG A 296 30.08 -5.99 -11.54
C ARG A 296 28.69 -6.50 -11.96
N LEU A 297 27.78 -5.61 -12.35
CA LEU A 297 26.45 -5.99 -12.84
C LEU A 297 26.50 -6.65 -14.23
N ARG A 298 27.46 -6.28 -15.08
CA ARG A 298 27.69 -6.93 -16.38
C ARG A 298 28.25 -8.35 -16.20
N GLU A 299 29.16 -8.54 -15.25
CA GLU A 299 29.68 -9.86 -14.90
C GLU A 299 28.58 -10.78 -14.36
N LEU A 300 27.65 -10.24 -13.56
CA LEU A 300 26.53 -10.98 -13.00
C LEU A 300 25.49 -11.43 -14.04
N ASN A 301 25.27 -10.63 -15.09
CA ASN A 301 24.21 -10.78 -16.10
C ASN A 301 22.85 -11.23 -15.50
N PRO A 302 22.30 -10.48 -14.53
CA PRO A 302 21.19 -10.93 -13.70
C PRO A 302 19.88 -11.02 -14.50
N GLN A 303 19.15 -12.11 -14.32
CA GLN A 303 17.80 -12.27 -14.86
C GLN A 303 16.75 -11.65 -13.93
N LEU A 304 15.52 -11.45 -14.45
CA LEU A 304 14.47 -10.71 -13.74
C LEU A 304 14.04 -11.39 -12.43
N ASN A 305 13.98 -12.72 -12.41
CA ASN A 305 13.70 -13.54 -11.22
C ASN A 305 14.76 -13.33 -10.11
N GLN A 306 16.04 -13.28 -10.49
CA GLN A 306 17.16 -13.04 -9.59
C GLN A 306 17.16 -11.58 -9.08
N ALA A 307 16.88 -10.61 -9.96
CA ALA A 307 16.74 -9.21 -9.59
C ALA A 307 15.65 -8.98 -8.52
N ILE A 308 14.50 -9.66 -8.65
CA ILE A 308 13.40 -9.58 -7.69
C ILE A 308 13.79 -10.21 -6.34
N ALA A 309 14.42 -11.39 -6.33
CA ALA A 309 14.86 -12.06 -5.11
C ALA A 309 15.92 -11.26 -4.32
N LEU A 310 16.71 -10.44 -5.01
CA LEU A 310 17.76 -9.61 -4.41
C LEU A 310 17.24 -8.30 -3.82
N GLU A 311 16.14 -7.74 -4.35
CA GLU A 311 15.52 -6.53 -3.79
C GLU A 311 15.21 -6.71 -2.29
N GLU A 312 14.65 -7.88 -1.92
CA GLU A 312 14.22 -8.17 -0.55
C GLU A 312 15.39 -8.49 0.41
N ASN A 313 16.61 -8.67 -0.10
CA ASN A 313 17.74 -9.07 0.74
C ASN A 313 18.36 -7.87 1.48
N PRO A 314 18.37 -7.85 2.83
CA PRO A 314 18.87 -6.70 3.57
C PRO A 314 20.39 -6.44 3.41
N ASN A 315 21.16 -7.41 2.90
CA ASN A 315 22.64 -7.34 2.86
C ASN A 315 23.22 -6.89 1.51
N ILE A 316 22.41 -6.37 0.58
CA ILE A 316 22.88 -5.88 -0.72
C ILE A 316 22.99 -4.36 -0.69
N SER A 317 24.02 -3.81 -1.34
CA SER A 317 24.21 -2.38 -1.54
C SER A 317 22.95 -1.68 -2.06
N GLY A 318 22.65 -0.52 -1.48
CA GLY A 318 21.47 0.27 -1.87
C GLY A 318 21.50 0.71 -3.33
N LEU A 319 22.67 0.78 -3.98
CA LEU A 319 22.76 1.11 -5.41
C LEU A 319 22.22 -0.02 -6.30
N ILE A 320 22.58 -1.27 -5.96
CA ILE A 320 22.16 -2.46 -6.70
C ILE A 320 20.66 -2.69 -6.50
N LYS A 321 20.17 -2.49 -5.27
CA LYS A 321 18.73 -2.54 -4.96
C LYS A 321 17.93 -1.55 -5.79
N ARG A 322 18.37 -0.29 -5.87
CA ARG A 322 17.66 0.75 -6.62
C ARG A 322 17.58 0.43 -8.11
N TYR A 323 18.65 -0.10 -8.68
CA TYR A 323 18.65 -0.58 -10.07
C TYR A 323 17.61 -1.70 -10.29
N TYR A 324 17.61 -2.74 -9.44
CA TYR A 324 16.65 -3.83 -9.57
C TYR A 324 15.20 -3.40 -9.30
N GLN A 325 14.97 -2.49 -8.36
CA GLN A 325 13.66 -1.87 -8.14
C GLN A 325 13.14 -1.20 -9.41
N LYS A 326 14.00 -0.48 -10.14
CA LYS A 326 13.65 0.14 -11.43
C LYS A 326 13.39 -0.89 -12.54
N CYS A 327 14.12 -2.00 -12.56
CA CYS A 327 13.84 -3.12 -13.47
C CYS A 327 12.48 -3.77 -13.18
N ARG A 328 12.13 -3.94 -11.89
CA ARG A 328 10.82 -4.44 -11.46
C ARG A 328 9.68 -3.50 -11.83
N GLU A 329 9.83 -2.19 -11.58
CA GLU A 329 8.83 -1.18 -11.97
C GLU A 329 8.50 -1.21 -13.46
N LYS A 330 9.50 -1.48 -14.31
CA LYS A 330 9.34 -1.62 -15.77
C LYS A 330 9.03 -3.04 -16.23
N ASN A 331 8.94 -4.00 -15.32
CA ASN A 331 8.76 -5.43 -15.60
C ASN A 331 9.74 -5.99 -16.67
N SER A 332 10.97 -5.47 -16.72
CA SER A 332 12.00 -5.86 -17.68
C SER A 332 13.39 -5.47 -17.18
N ILE A 333 14.44 -6.21 -17.58
CA ILE A 333 15.82 -5.82 -17.31
C ILE A 333 16.15 -4.58 -18.15
N ILE A 334 16.37 -3.45 -17.50
CA ILE A 334 16.87 -2.24 -18.14
C ILE A 334 18.33 -2.51 -18.51
N LYS A 335 18.77 -2.13 -19.71
CA LYS A 335 20.20 -2.27 -20.03
C LYS A 335 21.02 -1.40 -19.08
N ILE A 336 22.10 -1.98 -18.56
CA ILE A 336 23.02 -1.30 -17.62
C ILE A 336 23.50 0.04 -18.21
N ASP A 337 23.79 0.07 -19.50
CA ASP A 337 24.22 1.27 -20.21
C ASP A 337 23.11 2.32 -20.35
N ASP A 338 21.85 1.91 -20.47
CA ASP A 338 20.72 2.84 -20.53
C ASP A 338 20.44 3.46 -19.15
N TYR A 339 20.69 2.70 -18.07
CA TYR A 339 20.49 3.17 -16.70
C TYR A 339 21.65 4.03 -16.18
N PHE A 340 22.89 3.56 -16.29
CA PHE A 340 24.08 4.25 -15.77
C PHE A 340 24.73 5.21 -16.78
N GLY A 341 24.51 5.00 -18.09
CA GLY A 341 25.10 5.81 -19.17
C GLY A 341 24.84 7.31 -19.07
N PRO A 342 23.64 7.80 -18.67
CA PRO A 342 23.42 9.23 -18.44
C PRO A 342 24.37 9.85 -17.41
N TYR A 343 24.78 9.08 -16.40
CA TYR A 343 25.68 9.54 -15.33
C TYR A 343 27.16 9.46 -15.72
N LEU A 344 27.52 8.67 -16.72
CA LEU A 344 28.89 8.57 -17.24
C LEU A 344 29.13 9.56 -18.40
N ASN A 345 28.18 9.66 -19.33
CA ASN A 345 28.36 10.41 -20.58
C ASN A 345 27.77 11.83 -20.53
N ASN A 346 26.68 12.04 -19.79
CA ASN A 346 25.94 13.30 -19.74
C ASN A 346 25.86 13.89 -18.32
N PHE A 347 26.86 13.59 -17.47
CA PHE A 347 26.88 13.93 -16.05
C PHE A 347 26.55 15.41 -15.78
N SER A 348 27.17 16.32 -16.54
CA SER A 348 26.96 17.78 -16.40
C SER A 348 25.50 18.22 -16.60
N SER A 349 24.76 17.57 -17.50
CA SER A 349 23.35 17.87 -17.74
C SER A 349 22.48 17.33 -16.61
N VAL A 350 22.77 16.10 -16.15
CA VAL A 350 22.05 15.42 -15.07
C VAL A 350 22.13 16.20 -13.76
N ILE A 351 23.33 16.65 -13.36
CA ILE A 351 23.53 17.38 -12.10
C ILE A 351 22.93 18.81 -12.16
N ARG A 352 23.00 19.50 -13.29
CA ARG A 352 22.41 20.85 -13.45
C ARG A 352 20.90 20.82 -13.34
N ASN A 353 20.24 19.83 -13.95
CA ASN A 353 18.81 19.59 -13.77
C ASN A 353 18.44 19.30 -12.31
N LYS A 354 19.40 18.82 -11.52
CA LYS A 354 19.24 18.55 -10.09
C LYS A 354 19.64 19.73 -9.19
N GLY A 355 20.06 20.87 -9.74
CA GLY A 355 20.40 22.09 -8.98
C GLY A 355 21.83 22.12 -8.42
N LEU A 356 22.73 21.31 -8.96
CA LEU A 356 24.15 21.24 -8.57
C LEU A 356 25.01 22.00 -9.60
N GLU A 357 26.04 22.69 -9.11
CA GLU A 357 27.04 23.37 -9.92
C GLU A 357 28.39 22.63 -9.82
N ILE A 358 29.10 22.44 -10.94
CA ILE A 358 30.47 21.93 -10.90
C ILE A 358 31.38 23.09 -10.52
N TYR A 359 32.15 22.93 -9.45
CA TYR A 359 33.16 23.90 -9.05
C TYR A 359 34.50 23.50 -9.68
N GLN A 360 34.85 24.12 -10.81
CA GLN A 360 36.09 23.78 -11.52
C GLN A 360 37.30 24.36 -10.81
N VAL A 361 38.05 23.48 -10.13
CA VAL A 361 39.31 23.79 -9.43
C VAL A 361 40.27 22.63 -9.62
N ASP A 362 41.55 22.96 -9.76
CA ASP A 362 42.64 22.00 -9.76
C ASP A 362 43.04 21.68 -8.31
N LEU A 363 42.97 20.40 -7.93
CA LEU A 363 43.30 19.90 -6.60
C LEU A 363 44.65 19.15 -6.59
N SER A 364 45.40 19.16 -7.68
CA SER A 364 46.70 18.47 -7.80
C SER A 364 47.71 18.86 -6.72
N GLU A 365 47.63 20.10 -6.19
CA GLU A 365 48.45 20.56 -5.08
C GLU A 365 48.22 19.73 -3.80
N TYR A 366 46.99 19.29 -3.54
CA TYR A 366 46.62 18.50 -2.36
C TYR A 366 46.99 17.01 -2.49
N GLU A 367 47.22 16.48 -3.70
CA GLU A 367 47.69 15.11 -3.90
C GLU A 367 49.12 14.89 -3.38
N THR A 368 49.93 15.96 -3.37
CA THR A 368 51.33 15.92 -2.92
C THR A 368 51.57 16.70 -1.63
N ASP A 369 50.53 17.34 -1.08
CA ASP A 369 50.64 18.05 0.20
C ASP A 369 50.88 17.05 1.33
N ARG A 370 51.98 17.29 2.04
CA ARG A 370 52.38 16.49 3.20
C ARG A 370 51.32 16.47 4.28
N LYS A 371 50.57 17.56 4.48
CA LYS A 371 49.48 17.62 5.48
C LYS A 371 48.39 16.60 5.16
N VAL A 372 48.03 16.48 3.89
CA VAL A 372 46.99 15.55 3.41
C VAL A 372 47.48 14.12 3.55
N ILE A 373 48.72 13.84 3.13
CA ILE A 373 49.35 12.51 3.22
C ILE A 373 49.44 12.03 4.68
N ASP A 374 49.94 12.88 5.57
CA ASP A 374 50.09 12.56 6.99
C ASP A 374 48.73 12.22 7.64
N ASP A 375 47.65 12.87 7.19
CA ASP A 375 46.29 12.61 7.68
C ASP A 375 45.68 11.31 7.15
N ILE A 376 45.93 10.99 5.88
CA ILE A 376 45.53 9.70 5.28
C ILE A 376 46.19 8.57 6.06
N ASP A 377 47.50 8.65 6.29
CA ASP A 377 48.26 7.66 7.04
C ASP A 377 47.76 7.54 8.50
N PHE A 378 47.46 8.66 9.14
CA PHE A 378 46.89 8.67 10.49
C PHE A 378 45.53 7.97 10.54
N GLN A 379 44.61 8.28 9.61
CA GLN A 379 43.27 7.70 9.58
C GLN A 379 43.30 6.19 9.32
N ILE A 380 44.14 5.73 8.40
CA ILE A 380 44.34 4.30 8.12
C ILE A 380 44.81 3.60 9.40
N ASN A 381 45.89 4.08 10.02
CA ASN A 381 46.47 3.44 11.20
C ASN A 381 45.50 3.44 12.41
N TYR A 382 44.82 4.56 12.65
CA TYR A 382 43.83 4.68 13.71
C TYR A 382 42.71 3.65 13.58
N ARG A 383 42.09 3.57 12.40
CA ARG A 383 40.93 2.67 12.16
C ARG A 383 41.33 1.21 12.04
N PHE A 384 42.49 0.94 11.44
CA PHE A 384 43.06 -0.39 11.36
C PHE A 384 43.31 -0.95 12.77
N SER A 385 43.97 -0.18 13.64
CA SER A 385 44.22 -0.60 15.03
C SER A 385 42.94 -0.76 15.87
N LYS A 386 41.91 0.06 15.64
CA LYS A 386 40.59 -0.09 16.28
C LYS A 386 39.92 -1.40 15.86
N SER A 387 39.90 -1.69 14.57
CA SER A 387 39.31 -2.92 14.02
C SER A 387 40.08 -4.18 14.42
N GLU A 388 41.40 -4.08 14.58
CA GLU A 388 42.25 -5.15 15.10
C GLU A 388 41.92 -5.47 16.57
N LYS A 389 41.71 -4.44 17.41
CA LYS A 389 41.29 -4.62 18.82
C LYS A 389 39.89 -5.22 18.95
N GLU A 390 39.01 -4.96 17.99
CA GLU A 390 37.68 -5.56 17.89
C GLU A 390 37.72 -7.02 17.38
N GLY A 391 38.91 -7.55 17.05
CA GLY A 391 39.10 -8.92 16.59
C GLY A 391 38.70 -9.17 15.13
N LYS A 392 38.43 -8.11 14.33
CA LYS A 392 37.93 -8.24 12.95
C LYS A 392 38.94 -8.87 11.98
N PHE A 393 40.23 -8.78 12.26
CA PHE A 393 41.31 -9.28 11.40
C PHE A 393 41.99 -10.55 11.93
N TYR A 394 41.35 -11.23 12.87
CA TYR A 394 41.91 -12.45 13.44
C TYR A 394 42.05 -13.54 12.35
N GLY A 395 43.29 -13.99 12.11
CA GLY A 395 43.62 -15.01 11.10
C GLY A 395 43.96 -14.49 9.70
N TRP A 396 44.06 -13.17 9.49
CA TRP A 396 44.45 -12.59 8.20
C TRP A 396 45.97 -12.60 7.98
N SER A 397 46.42 -12.79 6.73
CA SER A 397 47.84 -12.68 6.36
C SER A 397 48.31 -11.22 6.28
N GLU A 398 49.61 -10.98 6.35
CA GLU A 398 50.16 -9.62 6.21
C GLU A 398 49.85 -8.99 4.85
N GLU A 399 49.78 -9.80 3.78
CA GLU A 399 49.38 -9.33 2.44
C GLU A 399 47.90 -8.91 2.40
N GLN A 400 47.01 -9.65 3.08
CA GLN A 400 45.59 -9.28 3.19
C GLN A 400 45.39 -7.99 3.98
N LYS A 401 46.15 -7.83 5.07
CA LYS A 401 46.16 -6.60 5.86
C LYS A 401 46.64 -5.41 5.05
N GLU A 402 47.68 -5.57 4.24
CA GLU A 402 48.23 -4.51 3.40
C GLU A 402 47.28 -4.12 2.26
N ASN A 403 46.60 -5.10 1.66
CA ASN A 403 45.56 -4.83 0.66
C ASN A 403 44.39 -4.05 1.26
N GLU A 404 43.94 -4.40 2.47
CA GLU A 404 42.88 -3.65 3.16
C GLU A 404 43.29 -2.20 3.46
N LYS A 405 44.56 -1.97 3.88
CA LYS A 405 45.10 -0.62 4.05
C LYS A 405 45.12 0.16 2.74
N SER A 406 45.47 -0.47 1.62
CA SER A 406 45.43 0.16 0.29
C SER A 406 44.00 0.56 -0.11
N ILE A 407 43.01 -0.28 0.18
CA ILE A 407 41.59 0.04 -0.04
C ILE A 407 41.15 1.22 0.85
N MET A 408 41.56 1.24 2.12
CA MET A 408 41.29 2.36 3.03
C MET A 408 41.94 3.65 2.54
N HIS A 409 43.17 3.59 2.04
CA HIS A 409 43.86 4.75 1.45
C HIS A 409 43.05 5.37 0.32
N GLY A 410 42.50 4.56 -0.59
CA GLY A 410 41.65 5.03 -1.67
C GLY A 410 40.42 5.80 -1.17
N LYS A 411 39.78 5.32 -0.09
CA LYS A 411 38.59 5.97 0.52
C LYS A 411 38.95 7.31 1.17
N PHE A 412 39.99 7.33 2.00
CA PHE A 412 40.36 8.54 2.75
C PHE A 412 41.06 9.60 1.91
N ASN A 413 41.67 9.23 0.78
CA ASN A 413 42.34 10.18 -0.10
C ASN A 413 41.37 11.26 -0.61
N HIS A 414 40.19 10.86 -1.07
CA HIS A 414 39.13 11.80 -1.46
C HIS A 414 38.71 12.70 -0.29
N ASP A 415 38.33 12.09 0.83
CA ASP A 415 37.80 12.79 2.00
C ASP A 415 38.79 13.83 2.55
N CYS A 416 40.08 13.45 2.70
CA CYS A 416 41.11 14.34 3.21
C CYS A 416 41.36 15.52 2.25
N GLN A 417 41.40 15.28 0.94
CA GLN A 417 41.61 16.36 -0.03
C GLN A 417 40.46 17.37 -0.03
N ILE A 418 39.20 16.91 0.01
CA ILE A 418 38.04 17.80 0.09
C ILE A 418 38.05 18.59 1.40
N TRP A 419 38.38 17.92 2.51
CA TRP A 419 38.45 18.57 3.81
C TRP A 419 39.45 19.72 3.84
N HIS A 420 40.69 19.46 3.41
CA HIS A 420 41.75 20.48 3.39
C HIS A 420 41.39 21.62 2.44
N TYR A 421 40.89 21.31 1.25
CA TYR A 421 40.43 22.32 0.30
C TYR A 421 39.37 23.26 0.88
N VAL A 422 38.30 22.71 1.48
CA VAL A 422 37.23 23.53 2.04
C VAL A 422 37.68 24.26 3.31
N ASN A 423 38.54 23.63 4.13
CA ASN A 423 39.10 24.26 5.31
C ASN A 423 40.01 25.45 4.96
N ASP A 424 40.77 25.38 3.87
CA ASP A 424 41.65 26.47 3.41
C ASP A 424 40.87 27.66 2.83
N LEU A 425 39.65 27.44 2.34
CA LEU A 425 38.72 28.50 1.93
C LEU A 425 38.06 29.23 3.12
N ARG A 426 38.26 28.74 4.35
CA ARG A 426 37.69 29.34 5.55
C ARG A 426 38.69 30.30 6.21
N PRO A 427 38.21 31.34 6.90
CA PRO A 427 39.07 32.19 7.71
C PRO A 427 39.87 31.37 8.74
N GLU A 428 41.13 31.75 8.98
CA GLU A 428 41.95 31.11 10.03
C GLU A 428 41.34 31.26 11.42
N TYR A 429 40.69 32.41 11.66
CA TYR A 429 39.99 32.74 12.89
C TYR A 429 38.50 32.91 12.60
N ILE A 430 37.68 32.08 13.23
CA ILE A 430 36.23 32.07 13.05
C ILE A 430 35.60 32.28 14.43
N ASP A 431 34.97 33.44 14.63
CA ASP A 431 34.22 33.74 15.85
C ASP A 431 32.78 33.23 15.76
N SER A 432 32.24 33.12 14.55
CA SER A 432 30.83 32.78 14.32
C SER A 432 30.60 31.90 13.09
N ILE A 433 29.66 30.96 13.18
CA ILE A 433 29.25 30.11 12.05
C ILE A 433 28.73 30.91 10.87
N LYS A 434 28.11 32.06 11.13
CA LYS A 434 27.54 32.87 10.06
C LYS A 434 28.60 33.57 9.20
N GLU A 435 29.88 33.56 9.63
CA GLU A 435 31.06 33.98 8.85
C GLU A 435 31.58 32.86 7.92
N VAL A 436 31.13 31.63 8.16
CA VAL A 436 31.57 30.46 7.38
C VAL A 436 30.67 30.31 6.15
N GLU A 437 31.21 30.67 5.00
CA GLU A 437 30.52 30.51 3.72
C GLU A 437 30.62 29.07 3.17
N HIS A 438 31.73 28.37 3.42
CA HIS A 438 32.08 27.12 2.76
C HIS A 438 31.87 25.93 3.71
N TRP A 439 31.03 24.95 3.33
CA TRP A 439 30.69 23.77 4.13
C TRP A 439 30.81 22.48 3.33
N ILE A 440 31.08 21.35 3.99
CA ILE A 440 30.98 20.02 3.39
C ILE A 440 29.72 19.33 3.92
N LEU A 441 28.93 18.73 3.03
CA LEU A 441 27.85 17.82 3.38
C LEU A 441 28.25 16.39 3.08
N THR A 442 28.21 15.54 4.10
CA THR A 442 28.48 14.10 3.98
C THR A 442 27.52 13.26 4.81
N LEU A 443 27.27 12.05 4.32
CA LEU A 443 26.55 10.99 5.02
C LEU A 443 27.53 9.97 5.64
N ASP A 444 28.83 10.09 5.38
CA ASP A 444 29.84 9.18 5.89
C ASP A 444 30.24 9.59 7.31
N PHE A 445 29.90 8.73 8.27
CA PHE A 445 30.27 8.91 9.66
C PHE A 445 31.79 8.83 9.89
N ASN A 446 32.53 8.11 9.04
CA ASN A 446 33.99 8.09 9.12
C ASN A 446 34.57 9.46 8.75
N PHE A 447 33.95 10.15 7.79
CA PHE A 447 34.39 11.48 7.38
C PHE A 447 34.05 12.52 8.46
N LEU A 448 32.87 12.43 9.08
CA LEU A 448 32.50 13.25 10.25
C LEU A 448 33.43 13.02 11.45
N GLU A 449 33.84 11.77 11.69
CA GLU A 449 34.81 11.42 12.73
C GLU A 449 36.18 12.05 12.46
N PHE A 450 36.63 12.04 11.20
CA PHE A 450 37.88 12.67 10.80
C PHE A 450 37.86 14.18 11.06
N ASP A 451 36.82 14.89 10.62
CA ASP A 451 36.66 16.33 10.87
C ASP A 451 36.73 16.63 12.38
N ARG A 452 36.06 15.82 13.20
CA ARG A 452 36.10 15.99 14.66
C ARG A 452 37.50 15.82 15.24
N ILE A 453 38.25 14.81 14.82
CA ILE A 453 39.64 14.62 15.28
C ILE A 453 40.48 15.85 14.91
N LYS A 454 40.25 16.42 13.72
CA LYS A 454 40.91 17.65 13.28
C LYS A 454 40.55 18.87 14.11
N LEU A 455 39.28 19.04 14.48
CA LEU A 455 38.87 20.12 15.37
C LEU A 455 39.63 20.08 16.70
N ILE A 456 39.77 18.90 17.29
CA ILE A 456 40.51 18.70 18.55
C ILE A 456 42.00 19.02 18.37
N GLN A 457 42.62 18.51 17.30
CA GLN A 457 44.05 18.72 17.04
C GLN A 457 44.39 20.17 16.73
N MET A 458 43.52 20.87 15.99
CA MET A 458 43.71 22.26 15.59
C MET A 458 43.13 23.27 16.59
N ASN A 459 42.54 22.78 17.69
CA ASN A 459 41.80 23.59 18.67
C ASN A 459 40.75 24.52 18.01
N LYS A 460 40.13 24.05 16.91
CA LYS A 460 39.07 24.74 16.20
C LYS A 460 37.72 24.35 16.79
N LYS A 461 36.80 25.31 16.81
CA LYS A 461 35.48 25.19 17.42
C LYS A 461 34.36 24.79 16.46
N ILE A 462 34.53 25.09 15.17
CA ILE A 462 33.47 24.97 14.16
C ILE A 462 33.84 23.88 13.15
N ALA A 463 32.97 22.87 13.03
CA ALA A 463 33.10 21.73 12.13
C ALA A 463 33.18 22.14 10.65
N THR A 464 33.96 21.40 9.86
CA THR A 464 34.02 21.57 8.40
C THR A 464 33.00 20.72 7.68
N CYS A 465 32.78 19.51 8.20
CA CYS A 465 31.82 18.56 7.68
C CYS A 465 30.53 18.60 8.51
N LEU A 466 29.40 18.69 7.83
CA LEU A 466 28.08 18.60 8.44
C LEU A 466 27.34 17.40 7.89
N HIS A 467 26.64 16.71 8.78
CA HIS A 467 25.58 15.81 8.35
C HIS A 467 24.39 16.66 7.84
N PRO A 468 23.56 16.18 6.88
CA PRO A 468 22.37 16.91 6.42
C PRO A 468 21.44 17.34 7.55
N LYS A 469 21.36 16.51 8.61
CA LYS A 469 20.68 16.84 9.88
C LYS A 469 21.16 18.16 10.48
N ASP A 470 22.46 18.29 10.63
CA ASP A 470 23.10 19.41 11.30
C ASP A 470 23.03 20.67 10.43
N PHE A 471 23.06 20.48 9.10
CA PHE A 471 22.83 21.56 8.13
C PHE A 471 21.39 22.07 8.13
N ILE A 472 20.37 21.19 8.22
CA ILE A 472 18.97 21.61 8.37
C ILE A 472 18.77 22.37 9.69
N ALA A 473 19.38 21.89 10.79
CA ALA A 473 19.34 22.58 12.07
C ALA A 473 19.98 23.97 11.99
N LEU A 474 21.11 24.09 11.29
CA LEU A 474 21.75 25.36 10.98
C LEU A 474 20.78 26.30 10.23
N LEU A 475 20.09 25.83 9.20
CA LEU A 475 19.14 26.66 8.42
C LEU A 475 17.97 27.23 9.24
N GLN A 476 17.59 26.63 10.36
CA GLN A 476 16.47 27.11 11.22
C GLN A 476 16.65 28.55 11.71
N PHE A 477 17.88 29.06 11.78
CA PHE A 477 18.14 30.43 12.23
C PHE A 477 17.82 31.53 11.23
N TRP A 478 17.74 31.18 9.95
CA TRP A 478 17.49 32.14 8.89
C TRP A 478 16.10 32.00 8.28
N VAL A 479 15.40 30.90 8.58
CA VAL A 479 14.20 30.46 7.88
C VAL A 479 13.04 30.34 8.88
N PRO A 480 11.82 30.84 8.54
CA PRO A 480 10.65 30.62 9.39
C PRO A 480 10.30 29.14 9.48
N ARG A 481 9.60 28.79 10.56
CA ARG A 481 9.02 27.47 10.72
C ARG A 481 8.03 27.22 9.58
N THR A 482 8.35 26.25 8.71
CA THR A 482 7.49 25.81 7.60
C THR A 482 7.27 24.31 7.74
N GLN A 483 6.10 23.82 7.31
CA GLN A 483 5.78 22.38 7.36
C GLN A 483 6.88 21.52 6.73
N LYS A 484 7.55 22.01 5.67
CA LYS A 484 8.64 21.28 5.01
C LYS A 484 9.94 21.26 5.81
N LEU A 485 10.27 22.35 6.50
CA LEU A 485 11.40 22.38 7.45
C LEU A 485 11.14 21.40 8.59
N GLU A 486 9.90 21.37 9.07
CA GLU A 486 9.44 20.44 10.09
C GLU A 486 9.53 18.98 9.66
N ASP A 487 9.03 18.65 8.46
CA ASP A 487 9.13 17.31 7.88
C ASP A 487 10.60 16.89 7.70
N ALA A 488 11.48 17.82 7.30
CA ALA A 488 12.92 17.56 7.19
C ALA A 488 13.59 17.29 8.54
N ILE A 489 13.16 17.98 9.60
CA ILE A 489 13.64 17.74 10.98
C ILE A 489 13.14 16.40 11.50
N LEU A 490 11.89 16.03 11.24
CA LEU A 490 11.33 14.74 11.63
C LEU A 490 12.04 13.58 10.92
N GLY A 491 12.37 13.75 9.63
CA GLY A 491 13.22 12.83 8.90
C GLY A 491 14.55 12.56 9.62
N ASN A 492 15.14 13.57 10.26
CA ASN A 492 16.38 13.40 11.04
C ASN A 492 16.21 12.58 12.33
N ILE A 493 15.03 12.59 12.95
CA ILE A 493 14.73 11.78 14.14
C ILE A 493 14.56 10.30 13.76
N GLN A 494 14.10 10.03 12.53
CA GLN A 494 13.93 8.67 12.01
C GLN A 494 15.27 7.98 11.70
N LEU A 495 16.32 8.74 11.40
CA LEU A 495 17.62 8.22 10.91
C LEU A 495 18.27 7.15 11.78
N PRO A 496 18.41 7.31 13.12
CA PRO A 496 19.04 6.29 13.95
C PRO A 496 18.29 4.95 13.93
N LEU A 497 17.01 4.96 13.56
CA LEU A 497 16.13 3.79 13.58
C LEU A 497 16.21 2.93 12.33
N LEU A 498 16.78 3.48 11.23
CA LEU A 498 16.69 2.93 9.89
C LEU A 498 17.99 2.27 9.41
N PHE A 499 19.13 2.57 10.03
CA PHE A 499 20.40 1.94 9.65
C PHE A 499 20.55 0.53 10.24
N LYS A 500 20.71 -0.45 9.35
CA LYS A 500 21.36 -1.73 9.65
C LYS A 500 22.73 -1.69 8.99
N GLU A 501 23.80 -1.97 9.74
CA GLU A 501 25.13 -2.15 9.16
C GLU A 501 25.08 -3.27 8.11
N ILE A 502 25.47 -2.97 6.87
CA ILE A 502 25.61 -3.97 5.80
C ILE A 502 26.92 -4.71 6.03
N ASP A 503 26.83 -6.02 6.21
CA ASP A 503 28.01 -6.89 6.34
C ASP A 503 28.60 -7.18 4.96
N ILE A 504 29.74 -6.56 4.65
CA ILE A 504 30.45 -6.67 3.37
C ILE A 504 30.75 -8.15 3.02
N ASN A 505 31.00 -8.99 4.02
CA ASN A 505 31.27 -10.41 3.80
C ASN A 505 30.00 -11.17 3.39
N LYS A 506 28.84 -10.80 3.95
CA LYS A 506 27.55 -11.38 3.54
C LYS A 506 27.14 -10.91 2.15
N GLU A 507 27.41 -9.66 1.81
CA GLU A 507 27.18 -9.13 0.46
C GLU A 507 28.04 -9.88 -0.58
N LYS A 508 29.33 -10.08 -0.28
CA LYS A 508 30.24 -10.83 -1.16
C LYS A 508 29.80 -12.28 -1.36
N ALA A 509 29.38 -12.95 -0.29
CA ALA A 509 28.87 -14.32 -0.35
C ALA A 509 27.59 -14.42 -1.20
N ILE A 510 26.65 -13.48 -1.03
CA ILE A 510 25.44 -13.40 -1.85
C ILE A 510 25.77 -13.25 -3.33
N ILE A 511 26.78 -12.44 -3.65
CA ILE A 511 27.17 -12.16 -5.03
C ILE A 511 27.86 -13.35 -5.67
N GLN A 512 28.72 -14.06 -4.94
CA GLN A 512 29.31 -15.31 -5.42
C GLN A 512 28.27 -16.42 -5.64
N ILE A 513 27.23 -16.47 -4.81
CA ILE A 513 26.10 -17.38 -5.01
C ILE A 513 25.36 -17.04 -6.31
N LEU A 514 25.11 -15.76 -6.58
CA LEU A 514 24.45 -15.33 -7.81
C LEU A 514 25.26 -15.62 -9.06
N GLU A 515 26.56 -15.33 -9.04
CA GLU A 515 27.46 -15.66 -10.15
C GLU A 515 27.38 -17.16 -10.44
N ALA A 516 27.42 -18.00 -9.42
CA ALA A 516 27.28 -19.43 -9.63
C ALA A 516 25.88 -19.83 -10.15
N ILE A 517 24.79 -19.19 -9.70
CA ILE A 517 23.43 -19.42 -10.21
C ILE A 517 23.30 -19.01 -11.68
N SER A 518 23.90 -17.89 -12.10
CA SER A 518 23.81 -17.39 -13.48
C SER A 518 24.54 -18.29 -14.49
N HIS A 519 25.51 -19.08 -14.04
CA HIS A 519 26.23 -20.06 -14.86
C HIS A 519 25.48 -21.39 -15.06
N PHE A 520 24.33 -21.61 -14.40
CA PHE A 520 23.50 -22.78 -14.67
C PHE A 520 22.69 -22.63 -15.97
N GLU A 521 22.72 -23.66 -16.81
CA GLU A 521 21.79 -23.79 -17.94
C GLU A 521 20.34 -23.81 -17.40
N ASN A 522 19.46 -22.98 -17.97
CA ASN A 522 18.06 -22.75 -17.55
C ASN A 522 17.86 -21.97 -16.23
N SER A 523 18.78 -21.08 -15.87
CA SER A 523 18.63 -20.18 -14.70
C SER A 523 17.37 -19.28 -14.74
N GLU A 524 16.75 -19.10 -15.91
CA GLU A 524 15.53 -18.29 -16.08
C GLU A 524 14.28 -18.98 -15.52
N ASP A 525 14.32 -20.31 -15.40
CA ASP A 525 13.20 -21.12 -14.91
C ASP A 525 13.11 -21.16 -13.38
N PHE A 526 14.14 -20.67 -12.67
CA PHE A 526 14.10 -20.61 -11.21
C PHE A 526 13.07 -19.58 -10.74
N SER A 527 12.19 -19.98 -9.82
CA SER A 527 11.26 -19.03 -9.23
C SER A 527 11.99 -18.04 -8.30
N PRO A 528 11.51 -16.78 -8.17
CA PRO A 528 12.09 -15.81 -7.25
C PRO A 528 12.18 -16.32 -5.80
N GLU A 529 11.23 -17.15 -5.37
CA GLU A 529 11.18 -17.73 -4.03
C GLU A 529 12.31 -18.74 -3.80
N LEU A 530 12.58 -19.61 -4.78
CA LEU A 530 13.68 -20.58 -4.71
C LEU A 530 15.05 -19.87 -4.67
N VAL A 531 15.21 -18.82 -5.48
CA VAL A 531 16.43 -18.00 -5.46
C VAL A 531 16.59 -17.29 -4.11
N ALA A 532 15.53 -16.72 -3.55
CA ALA A 532 15.55 -16.09 -2.23
C ALA A 532 15.91 -17.08 -1.12
N GLU A 533 15.40 -18.31 -1.16
CA GLU A 533 15.70 -19.36 -0.19
C GLU A 533 17.19 -19.76 -0.23
N ILE A 534 17.75 -19.97 -1.43
CA ILE A 534 19.19 -20.24 -1.60
C ILE A 534 20.04 -19.06 -1.07
N LEU A 535 19.60 -17.83 -1.33
CA LEU A 535 20.26 -16.61 -0.89
C LEU A 535 20.14 -16.36 0.63
N THR A 536 19.28 -17.07 1.36
CA THR A 536 19.09 -16.89 2.82
C THR A 536 19.81 -17.95 3.64
N GLU A 537 20.25 -19.05 3.03
CA GLU A 537 20.83 -20.20 3.73
C GLU A 537 22.25 -19.91 4.29
N ILE A 538 22.37 -19.97 5.62
CA ILE A 538 23.56 -19.57 6.36
C ILE A 538 24.73 -20.56 6.17
N ALA A 539 24.43 -21.86 6.00
CA ALA A 539 25.43 -22.91 5.84
C ALA A 539 26.17 -22.83 4.49
N LEU A 540 25.44 -22.55 3.41
CA LEU A 540 25.99 -22.31 2.06
C LEU A 540 26.90 -21.08 2.03
N LYS A 541 26.46 -19.97 2.64
CA LYS A 541 27.27 -18.75 2.78
C LYS A 541 28.58 -19.02 3.51
N GLY A 542 28.54 -19.81 4.58
CA GLY A 542 29.75 -20.18 5.35
C GLY A 542 30.75 -21.02 4.56
N LYS A 543 30.27 -21.98 3.75
CA LYS A 543 31.13 -22.83 2.89
C LYS A 543 31.75 -22.04 1.74
N ILE A 544 30.98 -21.15 1.10
CA ILE A 544 31.42 -20.35 -0.06
C ILE A 544 32.45 -19.29 0.32
N ILE A 545 32.35 -18.71 1.52
CA ILE A 545 33.36 -17.76 2.03
C ILE A 545 34.75 -18.43 2.19
N GLN A 546 34.81 -19.76 2.32
CA GLN A 546 36.07 -20.51 2.51
C GLN A 546 36.69 -21.02 1.19
N SER A 547 35.96 -21.01 0.07
CA SER A 547 36.40 -21.54 -1.22
C SER A 547 36.84 -20.43 -2.18
N ASN A 548 38.09 -20.50 -2.66
CA ASN A 548 38.73 -19.50 -3.50
C ASN A 548 38.55 -19.72 -5.03
N SER A 549 37.66 -20.61 -5.47
CA SER A 549 37.46 -20.95 -6.90
C SER A 549 35.98 -21.03 -7.29
N VAL A 550 35.63 -20.43 -8.43
CA VAL A 550 34.27 -20.43 -9.01
C VAL A 550 33.80 -21.86 -9.32
N GLU A 551 34.69 -22.73 -9.78
CA GLU A 551 34.38 -24.13 -10.10
C GLU A 551 34.03 -24.96 -8.85
N VAL A 552 34.72 -24.69 -7.73
CA VAL A 552 34.41 -25.33 -6.44
C VAL A 552 33.09 -24.80 -5.89
N ASN A 553 32.78 -23.52 -6.08
CA ASN A 553 31.49 -22.93 -5.68
C ASN A 553 30.32 -23.49 -6.51
N VAL A 554 30.52 -23.66 -7.81
CA VAL A 554 29.54 -24.32 -8.69
C VAL A 554 29.34 -25.78 -8.27
N GLN A 555 30.39 -26.53 -7.94
CA GLN A 555 30.27 -27.90 -7.42
C GLN A 555 29.60 -27.97 -6.05
N LEU A 556 29.87 -27.01 -5.15
CA LEU A 556 29.21 -26.92 -3.85
C LEU A 556 27.72 -26.61 -4.02
N ILE A 557 27.37 -25.65 -4.86
CA ILE A 557 25.98 -25.30 -5.18
C ILE A 557 25.30 -26.44 -5.92
N GLN A 558 25.98 -27.13 -6.84
CA GLN A 558 25.47 -28.32 -7.52
C GLN A 558 25.26 -29.47 -6.53
N SER A 559 26.16 -29.67 -5.56
CA SER A 559 26.00 -30.68 -4.51
C SER A 559 24.88 -30.34 -3.53
N GLU A 560 24.65 -29.05 -3.23
CA GLU A 560 23.58 -28.62 -2.33
C GLU A 560 22.22 -28.55 -3.06
N ILE A 561 22.19 -28.17 -4.36
CA ILE A 561 21.02 -28.30 -5.23
C ILE A 561 20.70 -29.77 -5.46
N LEU A 562 21.68 -30.64 -5.66
CA LEU A 562 21.47 -32.09 -5.78
C LEU A 562 21.05 -32.71 -4.46
N GLN A 563 21.65 -32.34 -3.32
CA GLN A 563 21.16 -32.76 -1.99
C GLN A 563 19.76 -32.21 -1.72
N LYS A 564 19.46 -30.98 -2.10
CA LYS A 564 18.11 -30.43 -1.97
C LYS A 564 17.16 -31.13 -2.91
N TYR A 565 17.53 -31.40 -4.16
CA TYR A 565 16.74 -32.16 -5.12
C TYR A 565 16.55 -33.60 -4.66
N ASP A 566 17.55 -34.24 -4.07
CA ASP A 566 17.49 -35.59 -3.52
C ASP A 566 16.69 -35.61 -2.22
N SER A 567 16.80 -34.59 -1.35
CA SER A 567 15.98 -34.45 -0.14
C SER A 567 14.54 -34.03 -0.47
N LEU A 568 14.33 -33.25 -1.53
CA LEU A 568 13.02 -32.92 -2.11
C LEU A 568 12.47 -34.13 -2.82
N LYS A 569 13.28 -34.98 -3.44
CA LYS A 569 12.87 -36.23 -4.09
C LYS A 569 12.61 -37.31 -3.07
N GLU A 570 13.35 -37.38 -1.98
CA GLU A 570 13.11 -38.24 -0.82
C GLU A 570 11.90 -37.75 -0.05
N SER A 571 11.76 -36.43 0.16
CA SER A 571 10.57 -35.80 0.71
C SER A 571 9.39 -36.01 -0.23
N HIS A 572 9.52 -35.83 -1.54
CA HIS A 572 8.49 -36.13 -2.53
C HIS A 572 8.22 -37.62 -2.64
N GLN A 573 9.17 -38.52 -2.40
CA GLN A 573 8.95 -39.96 -2.38
C GLN A 573 8.31 -40.42 -1.07
N LYS A 574 8.62 -39.75 0.04
CA LYS A 574 8.04 -39.99 1.35
C LYS A 574 6.64 -39.40 1.42
N VAL A 575 6.46 -38.18 0.92
CA VAL A 575 5.19 -37.50 0.64
C VAL A 575 4.44 -38.20 -0.49
N ASN A 576 5.06 -38.85 -1.47
CA ASN A 576 4.35 -39.68 -2.46
C ASN A 576 3.95 -41.02 -1.87
N LYS A 577 4.76 -41.65 -1.00
CA LYS A 577 4.37 -42.85 -0.27
C LYS A 577 3.28 -42.55 0.76
N GLU A 578 3.42 -41.43 1.47
CA GLU A 578 2.42 -40.88 2.39
C GLU A 578 1.20 -40.42 1.61
N ASN A 579 1.32 -39.80 0.44
CA ASN A 579 0.21 -39.50 -0.47
C ASN A 579 -0.34 -40.75 -1.12
N GLU A 580 0.39 -41.85 -1.26
CA GLU A 580 -0.14 -43.12 -1.78
C GLU A 580 -0.91 -43.86 -0.69
N THR A 581 -0.44 -43.83 0.55
CA THR A 581 -1.22 -44.30 1.72
C THR A 581 -2.39 -43.37 1.98
N PHE A 582 -2.20 -42.05 1.97
CA PHE A 582 -3.29 -41.06 2.06
C PHE A 582 -4.18 -41.08 0.83
N ARG A 583 -3.73 -41.46 -0.38
CA ARG A 583 -4.61 -41.67 -1.56
C ARG A 583 -5.34 -42.99 -1.46
N LYS A 584 -4.80 -44.01 -0.81
CA LYS A 584 -5.54 -45.25 -0.51
C LYS A 584 -6.57 -45.00 0.59
N GLU A 585 -6.19 -44.31 1.66
CA GLU A 585 -7.10 -43.87 2.72
C GLU A 585 -8.10 -42.84 2.20
N LEU A 586 -7.71 -41.90 1.35
CA LEU A 586 -8.62 -40.97 0.67
C LEU A 586 -9.47 -41.71 -0.35
N LYS A 587 -9.01 -42.74 -1.06
CA LYS A 587 -9.88 -43.53 -1.94
C LYS A 587 -10.88 -44.35 -1.15
N GLU A 588 -10.48 -44.96 -0.03
CA GLU A 588 -11.40 -45.69 0.86
C GLU A 588 -12.36 -44.75 1.57
N LEU A 589 -11.88 -43.58 2.00
CA LEU A 589 -12.66 -42.52 2.62
C LEU A 589 -13.57 -41.84 1.59
N GLU A 590 -13.11 -41.51 0.39
CA GLU A 590 -13.87 -41.02 -0.77
C GLU A 590 -14.87 -42.05 -1.24
N GLN A 591 -14.59 -43.35 -1.18
CA GLN A 591 -15.56 -44.39 -1.53
C GLN A 591 -16.65 -44.47 -0.44
N SER A 592 -16.28 -44.37 0.84
CA SER A 592 -17.24 -44.29 1.95
C SER A 592 -18.03 -42.96 1.99
N ILE A 593 -17.38 -41.86 1.62
CA ILE A 593 -17.92 -40.51 1.54
C ILE A 593 -18.79 -40.39 0.30
N ASN A 594 -18.39 -40.91 -0.86
CA ASN A 594 -19.19 -40.95 -2.08
C ASN A 594 -20.40 -41.85 -1.92
N GLU A 595 -20.31 -42.97 -1.19
CA GLU A 595 -21.48 -43.77 -0.82
C GLU A 595 -22.43 -43.03 0.15
N ASN A 596 -21.89 -42.25 1.11
CA ASN A 596 -22.70 -41.44 2.02
C ASN A 596 -23.24 -40.15 1.36
N ILE A 597 -22.50 -39.57 0.41
CA ILE A 597 -22.84 -38.40 -0.40
C ILE A 597 -23.91 -38.81 -1.40
N SER A 598 -23.77 -39.90 -2.17
CA SER A 598 -24.84 -40.39 -3.05
C SER A 598 -26.13 -40.75 -2.29
N ARG A 599 -26.03 -41.37 -1.10
CA ARG A 599 -27.19 -41.61 -0.22
C ARG A 599 -27.80 -40.33 0.39
N SER A 600 -27.03 -39.27 0.60
CA SER A 600 -27.53 -37.98 1.15
C SER A 600 -27.96 -36.98 0.07
N LEU A 601 -27.39 -37.06 -1.14
CA LEU A 601 -27.75 -36.30 -2.34
C LEU A 601 -29.11 -36.72 -2.90
N GLY A 602 -29.40 -38.04 -2.94
CA GLY A 602 -30.75 -38.53 -3.28
C GLY A 602 -31.82 -38.03 -2.30
N ARG A 603 -31.47 -37.86 -1.02
CA ARG A 603 -32.39 -37.34 0.01
C ARG A 603 -32.62 -35.83 -0.10
N ARG A 604 -31.60 -35.02 -0.41
CA ARG A 604 -31.75 -33.55 -0.55
C ARG A 604 -32.38 -33.12 -1.89
N ARG A 605 -32.11 -33.85 -2.99
CA ARG A 605 -32.73 -33.64 -4.31
C ARG A 605 -34.25 -33.88 -4.27
N ASN A 606 -34.65 -35.02 -3.67
CA ASN A 606 -36.06 -35.32 -3.46
C ASN A 606 -36.70 -34.28 -2.54
N TYR A 607 -36.04 -33.84 -1.46
CA TYR A 607 -36.62 -32.86 -0.54
C TYR A 607 -37.02 -31.51 -1.18
N HIS A 608 -36.26 -31.02 -2.18
CA HIS A 608 -36.60 -29.75 -2.84
C HIS A 608 -37.72 -29.90 -3.88
N ILE A 609 -37.67 -30.97 -4.67
CA ILE A 609 -38.72 -31.30 -5.66
C ILE A 609 -40.02 -31.68 -4.93
N ASP A 610 -39.94 -32.51 -3.88
CA ASP A 610 -41.06 -32.86 -3.00
C ASP A 610 -41.63 -31.60 -2.32
N GLY A 611 -40.78 -30.64 -1.96
CA GLY A 611 -41.21 -29.34 -1.43
C GLY A 611 -41.98 -28.48 -2.43
N MET A 612 -41.64 -28.53 -3.73
CA MET A 612 -42.39 -27.85 -4.79
C MET A 612 -43.69 -28.58 -5.13
N ILE A 613 -43.63 -29.92 -5.23
CA ILE A 613 -44.79 -30.80 -5.40
C ILE A 613 -45.80 -30.56 -4.28
N GLU A 614 -45.36 -30.51 -3.02
CA GLU A 614 -46.28 -30.29 -1.91
C GLU A 614 -46.87 -28.89 -1.89
N ARG A 615 -46.11 -27.83 -2.23
CA ARG A 615 -46.70 -26.49 -2.39
C ARG A 615 -47.78 -26.46 -3.47
N LYS A 616 -47.53 -27.09 -4.63
CA LYS A 616 -48.49 -27.13 -5.73
C LYS A 616 -49.71 -27.99 -5.36
N LYS A 617 -49.52 -29.10 -4.65
CA LYS A 617 -50.60 -29.93 -4.12
C LYS A 617 -51.48 -29.16 -3.13
N ILE A 618 -50.88 -28.38 -2.23
CA ILE A 618 -51.62 -27.50 -1.30
C ILE A 618 -52.44 -26.47 -2.08
N GLN A 619 -51.86 -25.81 -3.09
CA GLN A 619 -52.58 -24.85 -3.94
C GLN A 619 -53.75 -25.49 -4.69
N ILE A 620 -53.56 -26.68 -5.25
CA ILE A 620 -54.64 -27.46 -5.88
C ILE A 620 -55.73 -27.76 -4.85
N GLN A 621 -55.39 -28.24 -3.67
CA GLN A 621 -56.35 -28.54 -2.60
C GLN A 621 -57.15 -27.30 -2.16
N GLU A 622 -56.49 -26.15 -1.99
CA GLU A 622 -57.16 -24.89 -1.65
C GLU A 622 -58.18 -24.48 -2.71
N ILE A 623 -57.83 -24.61 -4.00
CA ILE A 623 -58.74 -24.29 -5.11
C ILE A 623 -59.87 -25.32 -5.19
N THR A 624 -59.58 -26.62 -5.03
CA THR A 624 -60.61 -27.67 -5.02
C THR A 624 -61.62 -27.45 -3.88
N ILE A 625 -61.17 -27.05 -2.69
CA ILE A 625 -62.06 -26.70 -1.56
C ILE A 625 -62.95 -25.51 -1.94
N ARG A 626 -62.38 -24.44 -2.52
CA ARG A 626 -63.15 -23.28 -2.98
C ARG A 626 -64.18 -23.68 -4.04
N ILE A 627 -63.85 -24.59 -4.96
CA ILE A 627 -64.79 -25.11 -5.96
C ILE A 627 -65.91 -25.90 -5.26
N SER A 628 -65.58 -26.77 -4.31
CA SER A 628 -66.55 -27.57 -3.55
C SER A 628 -67.54 -26.69 -2.76
N ASP A 629 -67.05 -25.65 -2.08
CA ASP A 629 -67.91 -24.70 -1.35
C ASP A 629 -68.90 -24.02 -2.29
N LYS A 630 -68.42 -23.61 -3.48
CA LYS A 630 -69.28 -23.01 -4.52
C LYS A 630 -70.27 -24.03 -5.08
N GLU A 631 -69.88 -25.28 -5.27
CA GLU A 631 -70.79 -26.36 -5.70
C GLU A 631 -71.86 -26.69 -4.65
N GLU A 632 -71.56 -26.55 -3.35
CA GLU A 632 -72.57 -26.65 -2.31
C GLU A 632 -73.60 -25.52 -2.40
N LEU A 633 -73.15 -24.29 -2.68
CA LEU A 633 -74.05 -23.17 -2.96
C LEU A 633 -74.91 -23.42 -4.20
N ILE A 634 -74.37 -24.04 -5.25
CA ILE A 634 -75.15 -24.49 -6.42
C ILE A 634 -76.23 -25.48 -5.97
N ASN A 635 -75.88 -26.45 -5.14
CA ASN A 635 -76.83 -27.46 -4.66
C ASN A 635 -77.93 -26.86 -3.77
N ARG A 636 -77.59 -25.89 -2.90
CA ARG A 636 -78.57 -25.14 -2.11
C ARG A 636 -79.48 -24.31 -3.00
N ALA A 637 -78.93 -23.62 -4.01
CA ALA A 637 -79.71 -22.88 -5.00
C ALA A 637 -80.67 -23.79 -5.77
N ASN A 638 -80.22 -24.99 -6.17
CA ASN A 638 -81.04 -25.98 -6.85
C ASN A 638 -82.16 -26.54 -5.94
N LYS A 639 -81.85 -26.82 -4.66
CA LYS A 639 -82.86 -27.25 -3.67
C LYS A 639 -83.91 -26.16 -3.43
N GLU A 640 -83.48 -24.91 -3.24
CA GLU A 640 -84.40 -23.77 -3.09
C GLU A 640 -85.23 -23.57 -4.35
N TYR A 641 -84.63 -23.70 -5.53
CA TYR A 641 -85.37 -23.64 -6.79
C TYR A 641 -86.45 -24.73 -6.86
N ILE A 642 -86.12 -25.98 -6.51
CA ILE A 642 -87.07 -27.10 -6.50
C ILE A 642 -88.18 -26.87 -5.47
N GLN A 643 -87.85 -26.42 -4.26
CA GLN A 643 -88.84 -26.13 -3.21
C GLN A 643 -89.75 -24.97 -3.60
N THR A 644 -89.18 -23.87 -4.08
CA THR A 644 -89.90 -22.68 -4.52
C THR A 644 -90.81 -23.01 -5.69
N ARG A 645 -90.34 -23.82 -6.65
CA ARG A 645 -91.15 -24.32 -7.77
C ARG A 645 -92.34 -25.18 -7.31
N LYS A 646 -92.20 -25.95 -6.23
CA LYS A 646 -93.27 -26.81 -5.69
C LYS A 646 -94.38 -26.04 -4.96
N GLN A 647 -94.13 -24.80 -4.54
CA GLN A 647 -95.15 -23.96 -3.92
C GLN A 647 -96.28 -23.66 -4.92
N ILE A 648 -97.54 -23.74 -4.46
CA ILE A 648 -98.75 -23.62 -5.28
C ILE A 648 -98.73 -22.35 -6.14
N LYS A 649 -98.30 -21.21 -5.56
CA LYS A 649 -98.15 -19.92 -6.25
C LYS A 649 -97.29 -20.03 -7.51
N HIS A 650 -96.12 -20.67 -7.42
CA HIS A 650 -95.18 -20.79 -8.53
C HIS A 650 -95.60 -21.86 -9.53
N ARG A 651 -96.31 -22.92 -9.11
CA ARG A 651 -96.91 -23.90 -10.03
C ARG A 651 -97.98 -23.26 -10.91
N ILE A 652 -98.90 -22.48 -10.32
CA ILE A 652 -99.94 -21.75 -11.08
C ILE A 652 -99.28 -20.76 -12.05
N LEU A 653 -98.34 -19.95 -11.57
CA LEU A 653 -97.62 -18.99 -12.42
C LEU A 653 -96.87 -19.67 -13.58
N SER A 654 -96.30 -20.86 -13.36
CA SER A 654 -95.62 -21.62 -14.43
C SER A 654 -96.59 -22.17 -15.48
N ILE A 655 -97.84 -22.50 -15.11
CA ILE A 655 -98.88 -22.96 -16.05
C ILE A 655 -99.34 -21.80 -16.93
N PHE A 656 -99.50 -20.59 -16.35
CA PHE A 656 -99.93 -19.41 -17.11
C PHE A 656 -98.82 -18.76 -17.94
N LYS A 657 -97.57 -18.75 -17.46
CA LYS A 657 -96.46 -18.00 -18.09
C LYS A 657 -95.45 -18.87 -18.85
N GLY A 658 -95.57 -20.20 -18.82
CA GLY A 658 -94.73 -21.11 -19.60
C GLY A 658 -93.28 -21.24 -19.11
N ALA A 659 -92.44 -21.90 -19.92
CA ALA A 659 -91.08 -22.32 -19.58
C ALA A 659 -90.12 -21.15 -19.27
N THR A 660 -90.29 -20.00 -19.93
CA THR A 660 -89.48 -18.79 -19.76
C THR A 660 -89.57 -18.19 -18.34
N TYR A 661 -90.72 -18.32 -17.67
CA TYR A 661 -90.85 -17.89 -16.27
C TYR A 661 -90.02 -18.77 -15.31
N LEU A 662 -89.95 -20.09 -15.58
CA LEU A 662 -89.16 -21.01 -14.77
C LEU A 662 -87.66 -20.77 -14.93
N GLU A 663 -87.20 -20.42 -16.14
CA GLU A 663 -85.80 -20.03 -16.38
C GLU A 663 -85.43 -18.73 -15.67
N LEU A 664 -86.27 -17.69 -15.74
CA LEU A 664 -86.04 -16.43 -15.01
C LEU A 664 -86.04 -16.64 -13.49
N LEU A 665 -86.92 -17.51 -12.98
CA LEU A 665 -86.95 -17.88 -11.57
C LEU A 665 -85.66 -18.62 -11.16
N ARG A 666 -85.17 -19.53 -12.02
CA ARG A 666 -83.91 -20.24 -11.80
C ARG A 666 -82.72 -19.28 -11.80
N ASP A 667 -82.63 -18.39 -12.78
CA ASP A 667 -81.53 -17.42 -12.90
C ASP A 667 -81.52 -16.43 -11.73
N LYS A 668 -82.70 -15.96 -11.28
CA LYS A 668 -82.82 -15.11 -10.08
C LYS A 668 -82.37 -15.81 -8.81
N ILE A 669 -82.72 -17.10 -8.64
CA ILE A 669 -82.30 -17.89 -7.48
C ILE A 669 -80.80 -18.23 -7.59
N GLN A 670 -80.27 -18.54 -8.77
CA GLN A 670 -78.84 -18.82 -8.96
C GLN A 670 -77.97 -17.59 -8.65
N LYS A 671 -78.32 -16.41 -9.17
CA LYS A 671 -77.60 -15.15 -8.90
C LYS A 671 -77.58 -14.74 -7.41
N LYS A 672 -78.55 -15.21 -6.62
CA LYS A 672 -78.57 -15.01 -5.16
C LYS A 672 -77.48 -15.80 -4.44
N TYR A 673 -77.05 -16.93 -5.00
CA TYR A 673 -76.17 -17.89 -4.34
C TYR A 673 -74.75 -17.94 -4.91
N TYR A 674 -74.56 -17.78 -6.22
CA TYR A 674 -73.23 -17.84 -6.84
C TYR A 674 -73.15 -17.14 -8.21
N ASN A 675 -71.92 -16.78 -8.63
CA ASN A 675 -71.61 -16.32 -9.98
C ASN A 675 -71.02 -17.48 -10.81
N LYS A 676 -71.60 -17.77 -11.97
CA LYS A 676 -71.20 -18.90 -12.81
C LYS A 676 -69.81 -18.71 -13.44
N ASN A 677 -69.48 -17.50 -13.90
CA ASN A 677 -68.21 -17.23 -14.58
C ASN A 677 -67.00 -17.35 -13.63
N GLU A 678 -67.19 -17.01 -12.36
CA GLU A 678 -66.15 -17.12 -11.32
C GLU A 678 -65.78 -18.59 -11.06
N ILE A 679 -66.76 -19.49 -11.10
CA ILE A 679 -66.53 -20.93 -10.92
C ILE A 679 -65.82 -21.53 -12.13
N ASP A 680 -66.20 -21.12 -13.34
CA ASP A 680 -65.56 -21.60 -14.57
C ASP A 680 -64.08 -21.15 -14.64
N LEU A 681 -63.76 -19.94 -14.16
CA LEU A 681 -62.38 -19.47 -14.03
C LEU A 681 -61.57 -20.28 -13.01
N LEU A 682 -62.14 -20.56 -11.84
CA LEU A 682 -61.48 -21.40 -10.83
C LEU A 682 -61.21 -22.82 -11.34
N LYS A 683 -62.11 -23.38 -12.15
CA LYS A 683 -61.93 -24.70 -12.78
C LYS A 683 -60.82 -24.70 -13.84
N LEU A 684 -60.68 -23.61 -14.59
CA LEU A 684 -59.56 -23.42 -15.53
C LEU A 684 -58.22 -23.27 -14.81
N GLU A 685 -58.20 -22.52 -13.71
CA GLU A 685 -57.02 -22.36 -12.85
C GLU A 685 -56.59 -23.69 -12.21
N GLU A 686 -57.55 -24.48 -11.71
CA GLU A 686 -57.30 -25.83 -11.19
C GLU A 686 -56.70 -26.75 -12.27
N ALA A 687 -57.19 -26.68 -13.51
CA ALA A 687 -56.68 -27.48 -14.63
C ALA A 687 -55.24 -27.10 -15.01
N SER A 688 -54.92 -25.80 -15.02
CA SER A 688 -53.56 -25.30 -15.27
C SER A 688 -52.58 -25.78 -14.21
N LEU A 689 -52.95 -25.66 -12.93
CA LEU A 689 -52.11 -26.08 -11.81
C LEU A 689 -51.92 -27.59 -11.75
N LYS A 690 -52.94 -28.38 -12.11
CA LYS A 690 -52.81 -29.84 -12.24
C LYS A 690 -51.81 -30.22 -13.34
N LYS A 691 -51.85 -29.54 -14.48
CA LYS A 691 -50.89 -29.77 -15.56
C LYS A 691 -49.46 -29.48 -15.12
N GLU A 692 -49.22 -28.34 -14.46
CA GLU A 692 -47.89 -28.01 -13.90
C GLU A 692 -47.45 -29.01 -12.82
N TYR A 693 -48.39 -29.49 -11.99
CA TYR A 693 -48.12 -30.52 -10.98
C TYR A 693 -47.70 -31.85 -11.61
N ASP A 694 -48.39 -32.27 -12.68
CA ASP A 694 -48.07 -33.50 -13.41
C ASP A 694 -46.70 -33.39 -14.11
N GLU A 695 -46.37 -32.24 -14.72
CA GLU A 695 -45.05 -31.97 -15.30
C GLU A 695 -43.93 -32.03 -14.25
N LEU A 696 -44.16 -31.48 -13.05
CA LEU A 696 -43.21 -31.57 -11.93
C LEU A 696 -43.05 -33.00 -11.38
N GLN A 697 -44.12 -33.81 -11.41
CA GLN A 697 -44.04 -35.22 -11.04
C GLN A 697 -43.25 -36.05 -12.06
N GLU A 698 -43.35 -35.74 -13.35
CA GLU A 698 -42.55 -36.39 -14.40
C GLU A 698 -41.07 -35.98 -14.30
N LEU A 699 -40.77 -34.72 -13.98
CA LEU A 699 -39.41 -34.23 -13.72
C LEU A 699 -38.72 -34.95 -12.54
N ASN A 700 -39.47 -35.32 -11.49
CA ASN A 700 -38.93 -36.11 -10.36
C ASN A 700 -38.53 -37.53 -10.77
N LYS A 701 -39.03 -38.04 -11.91
CA LYS A 701 -38.78 -39.41 -12.38
C LYS A 701 -37.60 -39.54 -13.35
N ASN A 702 -37.22 -38.48 -14.07
CA ASN A 702 -36.31 -38.59 -15.23
C ASN A 702 -34.87 -38.05 -15.01
N GLU A 703 -34.47 -37.74 -13.78
CA GLU A 703 -33.09 -37.36 -13.44
C GLU A 703 -32.45 -36.17 -14.22
N ASN A 704 -33.24 -35.28 -14.83
CA ASN A 704 -32.74 -34.17 -15.68
C ASN A 704 -31.66 -33.26 -15.02
N ILE A 705 -30.71 -32.80 -15.85
CA ILE A 705 -29.64 -31.84 -15.54
C ILE A 705 -30.22 -30.42 -15.48
N ILE A 706 -29.95 -29.69 -14.40
CA ILE A 706 -30.39 -28.30 -14.22
C ILE A 706 -29.23 -27.34 -14.52
N ILE A 707 -29.45 -26.42 -15.46
CA ILE A 707 -28.50 -25.35 -15.80
C ILE A 707 -29.09 -24.00 -15.39
N PHE A 708 -28.44 -23.28 -14.47
CA PHE A 708 -28.86 -21.94 -14.09
C PHE A 708 -28.44 -20.90 -15.13
N CYS A 709 -29.36 -20.06 -15.59
CA CYS A 709 -29.07 -18.98 -16.53
C CYS A 709 -29.88 -17.71 -16.21
N GLU A 710 -29.54 -16.60 -16.85
CA GLU A 710 -30.06 -15.28 -16.49
C GLU A 710 -31.50 -15.07 -16.95
N ASN A 711 -32.38 -14.81 -15.97
CA ASN A 711 -33.78 -14.37 -16.06
C ASN A 711 -34.52 -14.73 -17.37
N THR A 712 -34.44 -13.89 -18.40
CA THR A 712 -35.23 -14.03 -19.65
C THR A 712 -34.70 -15.08 -20.61
N ASP A 713 -33.49 -15.58 -20.39
CA ASP A 713 -32.80 -16.45 -21.33
C ASP A 713 -33.25 -17.90 -21.18
N SER A 714 -33.72 -18.29 -19.99
CA SER A 714 -34.23 -19.63 -19.71
C SER A 714 -35.41 -20.01 -20.59
N GLU A 715 -36.35 -19.09 -20.83
CA GLU A 715 -37.51 -19.36 -21.68
C GLU A 715 -37.08 -19.67 -23.13
N LEU A 716 -36.13 -18.89 -23.65
CA LEU A 716 -35.65 -19.01 -25.02
C LEU A 716 -34.79 -20.27 -25.23
N LEU A 717 -34.00 -20.64 -24.23
CA LEU A 717 -33.16 -21.84 -24.26
C LEU A 717 -33.98 -23.12 -24.06
N ASN A 718 -34.99 -23.10 -23.18
CA ASN A 718 -35.89 -24.24 -23.01
C ASN A 718 -36.75 -24.50 -24.26
N ASP A 719 -37.11 -23.45 -25.01
CA ASP A 719 -37.80 -23.57 -26.31
C ASP A 719 -36.98 -24.34 -27.37
N LEU A 720 -35.66 -24.53 -27.18
CA LEU A 720 -34.82 -25.33 -28.09
C LEU A 720 -35.04 -26.84 -27.96
N GLY A 721 -35.67 -27.29 -26.87
CA GLY A 721 -36.13 -28.67 -26.68
C GLY A 721 -35.01 -29.69 -26.44
N TYR A 722 -33.98 -29.34 -25.68
CA TYR A 722 -32.93 -30.29 -25.26
C TYR A 722 -33.53 -31.37 -24.34
N GLN A 723 -33.31 -32.65 -24.68
CA GLN A 723 -33.76 -33.75 -23.85
C GLN A 723 -32.86 -33.88 -22.61
N GLY A 724 -33.47 -34.00 -21.43
CA GLY A 724 -32.71 -34.20 -20.18
C GLY A 724 -32.08 -32.93 -19.59
N ILE A 725 -32.25 -31.76 -20.21
CA ILE A 725 -31.69 -30.48 -19.74
C ILE A 725 -32.83 -29.49 -19.47
N TYR A 726 -32.79 -28.85 -18.30
CA TYR A 726 -33.71 -27.77 -17.95
C TYR A 726 -32.95 -26.50 -17.54
N PHE A 727 -33.19 -25.41 -18.25
CA PHE A 727 -32.63 -24.10 -17.94
C PHE A 727 -33.49 -23.40 -16.88
N SER A 728 -32.88 -23.10 -15.73
CA SER A 728 -33.55 -22.50 -14.57
C SER A 728 -33.16 -21.02 -14.41
N PRO A 729 -34.14 -20.10 -14.34
CA PRO A 729 -33.84 -18.67 -14.27
C PRO A 729 -33.28 -18.23 -12.91
N VAL A 730 -32.27 -17.37 -12.94
CA VAL A 730 -31.73 -16.63 -11.78
C VAL A 730 -31.63 -15.13 -12.07
N LYS A 731 -31.52 -14.28 -11.05
CA LYS A 731 -31.71 -12.83 -11.23
C LYS A 731 -30.63 -12.16 -12.07
N ASN A 732 -29.38 -12.59 -11.90
CA ASN A 732 -28.23 -12.00 -12.56
C ASN A 732 -27.08 -13.00 -12.64
N SER A 733 -26.07 -12.62 -13.40
CA SER A 733 -24.86 -13.40 -13.62
C SER A 733 -24.07 -13.76 -12.36
N ASN A 734 -24.01 -12.88 -11.36
CA ASN A 734 -23.40 -13.16 -10.06
C ASN A 734 -24.14 -14.30 -9.32
N GLU A 735 -25.47 -14.35 -9.41
CA GLU A 735 -26.26 -15.41 -8.79
C GLU A 735 -26.04 -16.76 -9.48
N VAL A 736 -25.81 -16.78 -10.80
CA VAL A 736 -25.37 -17.98 -11.54
C VAL A 736 -24.07 -18.48 -10.91
N PHE A 737 -23.04 -17.62 -10.84
CA PHE A 737 -21.74 -17.98 -10.29
C PHE A 737 -21.83 -18.51 -8.85
N ILE A 738 -22.55 -17.81 -7.96
CA ILE A 738 -22.68 -18.21 -6.55
C ILE A 738 -23.36 -19.58 -6.42
N LYS A 739 -24.42 -19.84 -7.18
CA LYS A 739 -25.15 -21.12 -7.12
C LYS A 739 -24.35 -22.28 -7.69
N THR A 740 -23.65 -22.06 -8.80
CA THR A 740 -22.78 -23.05 -9.44
C THR A 740 -21.56 -23.37 -8.56
N ARG A 741 -20.97 -22.36 -7.91
CA ARG A 741 -19.86 -22.56 -6.96
C ARG A 741 -20.31 -23.24 -5.67
N ALA A 742 -21.50 -22.93 -5.16
CA ALA A 742 -22.01 -23.53 -3.93
C ALA A 742 -22.24 -25.04 -4.05
N ASN A 743 -22.37 -25.56 -5.28
CA ASN A 743 -22.62 -26.97 -5.52
C ASN A 743 -22.12 -27.41 -6.89
N ASN A 744 -21.08 -28.26 -6.91
CA ASN A 744 -20.46 -28.78 -8.14
C ASN A 744 -21.40 -29.64 -9.01
N THR A 745 -22.58 -30.01 -8.50
CA THR A 745 -23.62 -30.72 -9.27
C THR A 745 -24.60 -29.80 -10.00
N PHE A 746 -24.52 -28.48 -9.74
CA PHE A 746 -25.31 -27.50 -10.47
C PHE A 746 -24.50 -26.90 -11.60
N PHE A 747 -25.09 -26.87 -12.78
CA PHE A 747 -24.47 -26.25 -13.94
C PHE A 747 -24.91 -24.80 -14.06
N GLY A 748 -24.02 -23.94 -14.54
CA GLY A 748 -24.33 -22.53 -14.81
C GLY A 748 -24.04 -22.17 -16.25
N LEU A 749 -24.89 -21.35 -16.86
CA LEU A 749 -24.65 -20.66 -18.12
C LEU A 749 -24.75 -19.16 -17.86
N ARG A 750 -23.62 -18.47 -18.01
CA ARG A 750 -23.44 -17.06 -17.62
C ARG A 750 -23.06 -16.20 -18.82
N ASP A 751 -23.61 -14.97 -18.88
CA ASP A 751 -23.17 -13.97 -19.87
C ASP A 751 -21.68 -13.66 -19.70
N ARG A 752 -20.99 -13.36 -20.80
CA ARG A 752 -19.55 -13.04 -20.77
C ARG A 752 -19.26 -11.73 -20.05
N ASP A 753 -20.16 -10.76 -20.21
CA ASP A 753 -19.94 -9.36 -19.82
C ASP A 753 -18.55 -8.86 -20.29
N PHE A 754 -17.77 -8.28 -19.37
CA PHE A 754 -16.40 -7.80 -19.64
C PHE A 754 -15.32 -8.80 -19.17
N LEU A 755 -15.58 -10.11 -19.18
CA LEU A 755 -14.55 -11.13 -18.94
C LEU A 755 -13.69 -11.35 -20.19
N ILE A 756 -12.37 -11.44 -20.01
CA ILE A 756 -11.44 -11.76 -21.11
C ILE A 756 -11.22 -13.27 -21.24
N ASP A 757 -10.69 -13.73 -22.38
CA ASP A 757 -10.56 -15.16 -22.68
C ASP A 757 -9.69 -15.90 -21.66
N GLU A 758 -8.58 -15.30 -21.22
CA GLU A 758 -7.72 -15.88 -20.19
C GLU A 758 -8.42 -16.03 -18.83
N GLU A 759 -9.26 -15.06 -18.46
CA GLU A 759 -10.05 -15.11 -17.22
C GLU A 759 -11.09 -16.22 -17.30
N ILE A 760 -11.77 -16.35 -18.44
CA ILE A 760 -12.75 -17.42 -18.66
C ILE A 760 -12.09 -18.79 -18.59
N ASN A 761 -10.90 -18.96 -19.17
CA ASN A 761 -10.16 -20.23 -19.10
C ASN A 761 -9.81 -20.59 -17.65
N LYS A 762 -9.28 -19.63 -16.88
CA LYS A 762 -9.00 -19.86 -15.44
C LYS A 762 -10.26 -20.18 -14.65
N ILE A 763 -11.36 -19.48 -14.91
CA ILE A 763 -12.64 -19.75 -14.24
C ILE A 763 -13.16 -21.15 -14.59
N ARG A 764 -13.04 -21.59 -15.85
CA ARG A 764 -13.45 -22.93 -16.28
C ARG A 764 -12.57 -24.04 -15.68
N GLU A 765 -11.28 -23.80 -15.51
CA GLU A 765 -10.37 -24.74 -14.82
C GLU A 765 -10.77 -24.95 -13.35
N LEU A 766 -11.18 -23.86 -12.67
CA LEU A 766 -11.57 -23.88 -11.27
C LEU A 766 -13.01 -24.38 -11.06
N HIS A 767 -13.90 -24.07 -12.02
CA HIS A 767 -15.32 -24.37 -11.96
C HIS A 767 -15.78 -24.99 -13.29
N PRO A 768 -15.50 -26.29 -13.52
CA PRO A 768 -15.83 -26.96 -14.78
C PRO A 768 -17.34 -27.06 -15.05
N ASN A 769 -18.16 -26.94 -14.00
CA ASN A 769 -19.62 -26.89 -14.08
C ASN A 769 -20.18 -25.51 -14.48
N LEU A 770 -19.34 -24.49 -14.70
CA LEU A 770 -19.74 -23.15 -15.14
C LEU A 770 -19.34 -22.91 -16.60
N GLN A 771 -20.33 -22.69 -17.45
CA GLN A 771 -20.14 -22.24 -18.83
C GLN A 771 -20.37 -20.73 -18.95
N ILE A 772 -19.42 -20.08 -19.60
CA ILE A 772 -19.47 -18.64 -19.91
C ILE A 772 -19.57 -18.49 -21.41
N LEU A 773 -20.44 -17.58 -21.86
CA LEU A 773 -20.63 -17.30 -23.29
C LEU A 773 -19.33 -16.79 -23.96
N GLU A 774 -19.20 -17.05 -25.25
CA GLU A 774 -18.09 -16.57 -26.09
C GLU A 774 -18.21 -15.08 -26.39
N TYR A 775 -19.42 -14.57 -26.62
CA TYR A 775 -19.72 -13.15 -26.82
C TYR A 775 -20.37 -12.51 -25.59
N TYR A 776 -20.43 -11.17 -25.56
CA TYR A 776 -20.85 -10.36 -24.40
C TYR A 776 -22.10 -10.90 -23.67
N CYS A 777 -23.17 -11.21 -24.40
CA CYS A 777 -24.43 -11.74 -23.85
C CYS A 777 -25.17 -12.60 -24.88
N LEU A 778 -26.25 -13.28 -24.48
CA LEU A 778 -27.03 -14.14 -25.37
C LEU A 778 -27.58 -13.39 -26.61
N GLU A 779 -27.98 -12.12 -26.47
CA GLU A 779 -28.42 -11.30 -27.59
C GLU A 779 -27.35 -11.13 -28.69
N ASN A 780 -26.07 -11.24 -28.37
CA ASN A 780 -25.01 -11.16 -29.37
C ASN A 780 -25.09 -12.32 -30.37
N TYR A 781 -25.54 -13.50 -29.94
CA TYR A 781 -25.79 -14.64 -30.82
C TYR A 781 -27.07 -14.43 -31.64
N LEU A 782 -28.15 -13.93 -31.02
CA LEU A 782 -29.42 -13.71 -31.71
C LEU A 782 -29.28 -12.71 -32.86
N TYR A 783 -28.53 -11.62 -32.66
CA TYR A 783 -28.37 -10.55 -33.65
C TYR A 783 -27.05 -10.61 -34.41
N HIS A 784 -26.35 -11.75 -34.36
CA HIS A 784 -25.14 -11.97 -35.13
C HIS A 784 -25.43 -11.90 -36.65
N PRO A 785 -24.56 -11.29 -37.48
CA PRO A 785 -24.78 -11.20 -38.93
C PRO A 785 -24.99 -12.55 -39.60
N GLU A 786 -24.22 -13.56 -39.22
CA GLU A 786 -24.40 -14.93 -39.72
C GLU A 786 -25.74 -15.53 -39.30
N ASN A 787 -26.22 -15.20 -38.10
CA ASN A 787 -27.53 -15.65 -37.63
C ASN A 787 -28.65 -15.03 -38.47
N LEU A 788 -28.56 -13.72 -38.71
CA LEU A 788 -29.53 -12.98 -39.52
C LEU A 788 -29.49 -13.42 -40.99
N ASN A 789 -28.31 -13.68 -41.52
CA ASN A 789 -28.12 -14.18 -42.88
C ASN A 789 -28.78 -15.56 -43.07
N SER A 790 -28.74 -16.41 -42.04
CA SER A 790 -29.39 -17.73 -42.08
C SER A 790 -30.92 -17.69 -42.21
N LEU A 791 -31.55 -16.53 -41.95
CA LEU A 791 -32.99 -16.33 -42.13
C LEU A 791 -33.41 -15.97 -43.57
N GLY A 792 -32.45 -15.70 -44.47
CA GLY A 792 -32.74 -15.38 -45.88
C GLY A 792 -33.59 -14.12 -46.07
N LEU A 793 -33.31 -13.06 -45.30
CA LEU A 793 -34.10 -11.82 -45.33
C LEU A 793 -33.92 -11.06 -46.66
N GLU A 794 -35.03 -10.64 -47.28
CA GLU A 794 -35.00 -9.86 -48.52
C GLU A 794 -34.31 -8.51 -48.31
N ASN A 795 -33.35 -8.16 -49.18
CA ASN A 795 -32.55 -6.92 -49.12
C ASN A 795 -31.68 -6.77 -47.86
N PHE A 796 -31.31 -7.88 -47.20
CA PHE A 796 -30.30 -7.88 -46.15
C PHE A 796 -28.92 -8.21 -46.73
N THR A 797 -27.95 -7.34 -46.50
CA THR A 797 -26.55 -7.51 -46.88
C THR A 797 -25.69 -7.51 -45.63
N ILE A 798 -24.94 -8.60 -45.38
CA ILE A 798 -24.05 -8.75 -44.21
C ILE A 798 -23.12 -7.54 -44.08
N ASN A 799 -22.52 -7.09 -45.18
CA ASN A 799 -21.57 -5.97 -45.18
C ASN A 799 -22.19 -4.65 -44.73
N GLU A 800 -23.43 -4.36 -45.13
CA GLU A 800 -24.12 -3.13 -44.71
C GLU A 800 -24.45 -3.17 -43.22
N TYR A 801 -24.90 -4.32 -42.72
CA TYR A 801 -25.18 -4.51 -41.30
C TYR A 801 -23.91 -4.49 -40.44
N LEU A 802 -22.80 -5.07 -40.92
CA LEU A 802 -21.49 -5.00 -40.28
C LEU A 802 -20.98 -3.57 -40.18
N ASN A 803 -21.08 -2.79 -41.26
CA ASN A 803 -20.69 -1.38 -41.25
C ASN A 803 -21.51 -0.58 -40.24
N GLU A 804 -22.81 -0.86 -40.12
CA GLU A 804 -23.66 -0.22 -39.13
C GLU A 804 -23.26 -0.59 -37.69
N LEU A 805 -22.96 -1.87 -37.43
CA LEU A 805 -22.45 -2.32 -36.14
C LEU A 805 -21.14 -1.62 -35.77
N ILE A 806 -20.19 -1.55 -36.71
CA ILE A 806 -18.90 -0.88 -36.50
C ILE A 806 -19.09 0.61 -36.24
N ASN A 807 -19.98 1.28 -36.98
CA ASN A 807 -20.29 2.69 -36.80
C ASN A 807 -20.88 2.98 -35.41
N GLN A 808 -21.90 2.22 -35.00
CA GLN A 808 -22.51 2.38 -33.68
C GLN A 808 -21.55 2.06 -32.54
N LYS A 809 -20.72 1.02 -32.70
CA LYS A 809 -19.62 0.69 -31.78
C LYS A 809 -18.70 1.90 -31.63
N LYS A 810 -18.11 2.41 -32.73
CA LYS A 810 -17.18 3.56 -32.71
C LYS A 810 -17.76 4.78 -32.00
N ASN A 811 -19.05 5.05 -32.16
CA ASN A 811 -19.74 6.16 -31.48
C ASN A 811 -19.92 5.94 -29.96
N LYS A 812 -19.92 4.69 -29.48
CA LYS A 812 -20.17 4.33 -28.08
C LYS A 812 -18.94 3.84 -27.31
N ILE A 813 -17.81 3.55 -27.98
CA ILE A 813 -16.56 3.04 -27.36
C ILE A 813 -16.18 3.83 -26.11
N LYS A 814 -16.11 5.17 -26.20
CA LYS A 814 -15.69 6.02 -25.05
C LYS A 814 -16.58 5.84 -23.83
N LYS A 815 -17.89 5.71 -24.03
CA LYS A 815 -18.86 5.49 -22.95
C LYS A 815 -18.67 4.11 -22.32
N ILE A 816 -18.44 3.09 -23.15
CA ILE A 816 -18.25 1.71 -22.69
C ILE A 816 -16.94 1.61 -21.88
N ILE A 817 -15.85 2.20 -22.36
CA ILE A 817 -14.54 2.21 -21.67
C ILE A 817 -14.64 2.79 -20.26
N LEU A 818 -15.39 3.88 -20.07
CA LEU A 818 -15.59 4.48 -18.74
C LEU A 818 -16.30 3.55 -17.74
N ASN A 819 -17.12 2.62 -18.24
CA ASN A 819 -17.91 1.72 -17.39
C ASN A 819 -17.20 0.40 -17.09
N ILE A 820 -16.20 -0.01 -17.88
CA ILE A 820 -15.51 -1.31 -17.73
C ILE A 820 -14.95 -1.51 -16.32
N LYS A 821 -14.24 -0.51 -15.76
CA LYS A 821 -13.66 -0.58 -14.40
C LYS A 821 -14.71 -0.83 -13.32
N ASN A 822 -15.84 -0.11 -13.42
CA ASN A 822 -16.92 -0.17 -12.44
C ASN A 822 -17.70 -1.48 -12.56
N SER A 823 -17.92 -1.99 -13.77
CA SER A 823 -18.56 -3.29 -13.98
C SER A 823 -17.68 -4.42 -13.44
N ARG A 824 -16.38 -4.42 -13.77
CA ARG A 824 -15.43 -5.48 -13.37
C ARG A 824 -15.19 -5.53 -11.86
N SER A 825 -15.29 -4.42 -11.13
CA SER A 825 -15.15 -4.44 -9.66
C SER A 825 -16.32 -5.13 -8.94
N SER A 826 -17.46 -5.30 -9.63
CA SER A 826 -18.66 -5.91 -9.06
C SER A 826 -18.72 -7.44 -9.21
N TYR A 827 -17.85 -8.03 -10.02
CA TYR A 827 -17.83 -9.47 -10.32
C TYR A 827 -17.37 -10.29 -9.11
N GLU A 828 -18.14 -11.32 -8.77
CA GLU A 828 -17.88 -12.19 -7.62
C GLU A 828 -16.67 -13.11 -7.86
N GLU A 829 -16.39 -13.42 -9.12
CA GLU A 829 -15.25 -14.22 -9.58
C GLU A 829 -13.91 -13.58 -9.17
N PHE A 830 -13.84 -12.26 -9.08
CA PHE A 830 -12.60 -11.53 -8.73
C PHE A 830 -12.44 -11.26 -7.23
N LYS A 831 -13.44 -11.58 -6.40
CA LYS A 831 -13.42 -11.32 -4.95
C LYS A 831 -12.78 -12.47 -4.15
N LEU A 832 -12.37 -13.55 -4.82
CA LEU A 832 -11.75 -14.71 -4.19
C LEU A 832 -10.25 -14.42 -3.90
N PRO A 833 -9.83 -14.32 -2.61
CA PRO A 833 -8.48 -13.86 -2.25
C PRO A 833 -7.36 -14.83 -2.62
N GLN A 834 -7.69 -16.11 -2.85
CA GLN A 834 -6.73 -17.20 -3.01
C GLN A 834 -6.33 -17.44 -4.47
N GLU A 835 -7.05 -16.86 -5.44
CA GLU A 835 -6.91 -17.15 -6.86
C GLU A 835 -6.76 -15.84 -7.62
N LYS A 836 -5.56 -15.54 -8.12
CA LYS A 836 -5.27 -14.33 -8.92
C LYS A 836 -5.88 -14.43 -10.32
N ILE A 837 -7.22 -14.47 -10.40
CA ILE A 837 -7.97 -14.64 -11.65
C ILE A 837 -7.92 -13.36 -12.49
N LYS A 838 -8.18 -12.20 -11.87
CA LYS A 838 -8.30 -10.90 -12.55
C LYS A 838 -7.02 -10.53 -13.31
N GLN A 839 -7.16 -10.27 -14.61
CA GLN A 839 -6.11 -9.83 -15.51
C GLN A 839 -6.24 -8.35 -15.88
N ASN A 840 -5.26 -7.86 -16.66
CA ASN A 840 -5.26 -6.51 -17.21
C ASN A 840 -6.44 -6.30 -18.17
N GLU A 841 -7.18 -5.20 -17.97
CA GLU A 841 -8.38 -4.85 -18.73
C GLU A 841 -8.08 -4.18 -20.08
N GLU A 842 -6.81 -3.86 -20.37
CA GLU A 842 -6.37 -3.28 -21.65
C GLU A 842 -6.77 -4.13 -22.86
N ILE A 843 -6.83 -5.46 -22.72
CA ILE A 843 -7.27 -6.39 -23.78
C ILE A 843 -8.72 -6.11 -24.21
N LEU A 844 -9.59 -5.65 -23.30
CA LEU A 844 -10.97 -5.27 -23.65
C LEU A 844 -11.01 -4.01 -24.52
N PHE A 845 -10.03 -3.11 -24.37
CA PHE A 845 -9.91 -1.95 -25.24
C PHE A 845 -9.49 -2.39 -26.65
N GLU A 846 -8.55 -3.32 -26.76
CA GLU A 846 -8.19 -3.92 -28.06
C GLU A 846 -9.38 -4.59 -28.73
N TYR A 847 -10.22 -5.30 -27.97
CA TYR A 847 -11.44 -5.92 -28.50
C TYR A 847 -12.40 -4.86 -29.06
N LEU A 848 -12.64 -3.77 -28.32
CA LEU A 848 -13.53 -2.68 -28.74
C LEU A 848 -12.97 -1.87 -29.92
N GLU A 849 -11.65 -1.68 -30.00
CA GLU A 849 -10.99 -0.97 -31.09
C GLU A 849 -10.99 -1.79 -32.39
N SER A 850 -10.98 -3.12 -32.29
CA SER A 850 -10.99 -4.01 -33.46
C SER A 850 -12.26 -3.90 -34.30
N ASP A 851 -12.12 -3.80 -35.61
CA ASP A 851 -13.25 -3.88 -36.56
C ASP A 851 -13.61 -5.34 -36.94
N ASP A 852 -12.90 -6.32 -36.37
CA ASP A 852 -13.24 -7.75 -36.45
C ASP A 852 -14.41 -8.08 -35.53
N ILE A 853 -15.51 -8.56 -36.11
CA ILE A 853 -16.74 -8.87 -35.40
C ILE A 853 -16.56 -9.89 -34.28
N GLU A 854 -15.76 -10.92 -34.52
CA GLU A 854 -15.54 -12.01 -33.57
C GLU A 854 -14.76 -11.51 -32.34
N LYS A 855 -14.01 -10.41 -32.50
CA LYS A 855 -13.28 -9.76 -31.41
C LYS A 855 -14.16 -8.72 -30.69
N PHE A 856 -14.76 -7.78 -31.40
CA PHE A 856 -15.46 -6.69 -30.70
C PHE A 856 -16.77 -7.13 -30.03
N LEU A 857 -17.45 -8.16 -30.55
CA LEU A 857 -18.66 -8.70 -29.90
C LEU A 857 -18.37 -9.39 -28.56
N LYS A 858 -17.11 -9.67 -28.22
CA LYS A 858 -16.72 -10.12 -26.88
C LYS A 858 -16.88 -9.04 -25.81
N ALA A 859 -16.79 -7.76 -26.20
CA ALA A 859 -16.85 -6.61 -25.29
C ALA A 859 -17.99 -5.62 -25.60
N PHE A 860 -18.71 -5.79 -26.71
CA PHE A 860 -19.81 -4.92 -27.14
C PHE A 860 -21.17 -5.61 -27.04
N SER A 861 -22.11 -5.05 -26.26
CA SER A 861 -23.43 -5.64 -26.04
C SER A 861 -24.44 -5.30 -27.15
N LEU A 862 -24.99 -6.32 -27.82
CA LEU A 862 -26.14 -6.12 -28.73
C LEU A 862 -27.49 -6.01 -27.99
N LYS A 863 -27.49 -6.14 -26.66
CA LYS A 863 -28.67 -5.95 -25.81
C LYS A 863 -28.89 -4.48 -25.50
N SER A 864 -27.88 -3.81 -24.93
CA SER A 864 -27.96 -2.45 -24.39
C SER A 864 -27.31 -1.38 -25.29
N GLU A 865 -26.24 -1.72 -26.01
CA GLU A 865 -25.44 -0.73 -26.73
C GLU A 865 -25.74 -0.68 -28.24
N PHE A 866 -26.52 -1.61 -28.78
CA PHE A 866 -26.90 -1.60 -30.20
C PHE A 866 -28.32 -1.06 -30.41
N ASP A 867 -28.47 -0.05 -31.27
CA ASP A 867 -29.76 0.40 -31.75
C ASP A 867 -30.25 -0.50 -32.90
N LYS A 868 -31.35 -1.20 -32.63
CA LYS A 868 -31.98 -2.19 -33.51
C LYS A 868 -32.93 -1.57 -34.54
N SER A 869 -33.03 -0.23 -34.60
CA SER A 869 -33.90 0.48 -35.54
C SER A 869 -33.70 0.03 -37.00
N CYS A 870 -32.47 -0.26 -37.41
CA CYS A 870 -32.12 -0.75 -38.75
C CYS A 870 -32.72 -2.15 -39.08
N LEU A 871 -33.07 -2.95 -38.07
CA LEU A 871 -33.67 -4.28 -38.20
C LEU A 871 -35.20 -4.27 -38.08
N SER A 872 -35.80 -3.16 -37.65
CA SER A 872 -37.25 -3.06 -37.42
C SER A 872 -38.09 -3.42 -38.65
N LYS A 873 -37.58 -3.10 -39.86
CA LYS A 873 -38.21 -3.41 -41.15
C LYS A 873 -38.42 -4.91 -41.43
N TYR A 874 -37.73 -5.79 -40.70
CA TYR A 874 -37.81 -7.24 -40.87
C TYR A 874 -38.76 -7.95 -39.88
N ASN A 875 -39.36 -7.20 -38.93
CA ASN A 875 -40.29 -7.71 -37.91
C ASN A 875 -39.79 -8.99 -37.21
N LEU A 876 -38.53 -8.98 -36.77
CA LEU A 876 -37.87 -10.12 -36.16
C LEU A 876 -38.28 -10.28 -34.69
N ASN A 877 -38.65 -11.49 -34.29
CA ASN A 877 -38.86 -11.85 -32.89
C ASN A 877 -37.73 -12.75 -32.38
N LYS A 878 -37.48 -12.75 -31.05
CA LYS A 878 -36.37 -13.51 -30.45
C LYS A 878 -36.51 -15.02 -30.69
N LYS A 879 -37.74 -15.57 -30.65
CA LYS A 879 -37.99 -17.01 -30.90
C LYS A 879 -37.55 -17.44 -32.30
N LYS A 880 -37.83 -16.64 -33.33
CA LYS A 880 -37.41 -16.89 -34.71
C LYS A 880 -35.89 -16.83 -34.85
N LEU A 881 -35.25 -15.88 -34.18
CA LEU A 881 -33.78 -15.76 -34.16
C LEU A 881 -33.09 -16.93 -33.44
N ALA A 882 -33.72 -17.50 -32.41
CA ALA A 882 -33.22 -18.67 -31.69
C ALA A 882 -33.42 -19.98 -32.45
N SER A 883 -34.42 -20.04 -33.35
CA SER A 883 -34.74 -21.25 -34.12
C SER A 883 -33.81 -21.55 -35.29
N THR A 884 -32.83 -20.68 -35.56
CA THR A 884 -31.89 -20.86 -36.67
C THR A 884 -30.90 -21.99 -36.38
N ARG A 885 -30.39 -22.63 -37.45
CA ARG A 885 -29.32 -23.63 -37.31
C ARG A 885 -28.04 -23.04 -36.75
N TRP A 886 -27.73 -21.80 -37.14
CA TRP A 886 -26.52 -21.13 -36.67
C TRP A 886 -26.56 -20.92 -35.15
N PHE A 887 -27.66 -20.36 -34.62
CA PHE A 887 -27.81 -20.13 -33.18
C PHE A 887 -27.75 -21.45 -32.41
N LYS A 888 -28.54 -22.45 -32.85
CA LYS A 888 -28.55 -23.76 -32.21
C LYS A 888 -27.15 -24.40 -32.17
N SER A 889 -26.41 -24.37 -33.28
CA SER A 889 -25.05 -24.93 -33.33
C SER A 889 -24.05 -24.24 -32.39
N ARG A 890 -24.26 -22.95 -32.09
CA ARG A 890 -23.40 -22.22 -31.14
C ARG A 890 -23.72 -22.58 -29.70
N ILE A 891 -25.00 -22.78 -29.38
CA ILE A 891 -25.43 -23.27 -28.06
C ILE A 891 -25.01 -24.73 -27.86
N ASP A 892 -25.15 -25.58 -28.88
CA ASP A 892 -24.73 -26.99 -28.83
C ASP A 892 -23.24 -27.11 -28.48
N LYS A 893 -22.37 -26.34 -29.14
CA LYS A 893 -20.93 -26.30 -28.84
C LYS A 893 -20.59 -25.87 -27.40
N LEU A 894 -21.42 -25.02 -26.80
CA LEU A 894 -21.25 -24.59 -25.40
C LEU A 894 -21.69 -25.67 -24.41
N LEU A 895 -22.61 -26.55 -24.82
CA LEU A 895 -23.12 -27.64 -23.99
C LEU A 895 -22.31 -28.93 -24.17
N GLU A 896 -21.69 -29.16 -25.33
CA GLU A 896 -20.79 -30.30 -25.58
C GLU A 896 -19.62 -30.35 -24.59
N SER A 897 -19.13 -29.20 -24.10
CA SER A 897 -18.10 -29.15 -23.07
C SER A 897 -18.56 -29.62 -21.68
N LEU A 898 -19.87 -29.81 -21.47
CA LEU A 898 -20.43 -30.36 -20.22
C LEU A 898 -20.55 -31.89 -20.23
N GLU A 899 -20.56 -32.53 -21.41
CA GLU A 899 -20.73 -33.99 -21.55
C GLU A 899 -19.40 -34.77 -21.45
N LEU A 900 -18.26 -34.11 -21.28
CA LEU A 900 -16.93 -34.75 -21.23
C LEU A 900 -16.45 -35.18 -19.83
N SER A 901 -17.32 -35.23 -18.83
CA SER A 901 -16.97 -35.68 -17.46
C SER A 901 -17.51 -37.08 -17.08
N ASP A 902 -17.86 -37.91 -18.06
CA ASP A 902 -18.04 -39.36 -17.88
C ASP A 902 -16.86 -40.12 -18.52
N SER A 903 -15.69 -40.04 -17.88
CA SER A 903 -14.58 -40.98 -18.09
C SER A 903 -13.72 -41.14 -16.84
#